data_AF-A0A7J5ZUK3-F1
#
_entry.id   AF-A0A7J5ZUK3-F1
#
_cell.length_a   1.000
_cell.length_b   1.000
_cell.length_c   1.000
_cell.angle_alpha   90.00
_cell.angle_beta   90.00
_cell.angle_gamma   90.00
#
_symmetry.space_group_name_H-M   'P 1'
#
loop_
_entity.id
_entity.type
_entity.pdbx_description
1 polymer ?
#
loop_
_entity_poly.entity_id
_entity_poly.type
_entity_poly.pdbx_seq_one_letter_code
_entity_poly.pdbx_strand_id
1 'polypeptide(L)'
;MSEKQFFSTFYNLSLNNIYTFLFTPQVRGDQQRREDQQRREVPVFWVYQRDREWAEDERVEMEKSALLTEYKIDEKNIYLEFKTNIRKLEKTEEELKNTEKIVEKKGTQIQEARTQVEEKDALKDTNTKLEMSNEELQEKKRDLQERAQSIKQQKTELAEKNKNLEEKESLLTERETQLMERDKRLQEKDRLLTENTQTLQMKDKTLEEKDTLLREVKEELGKASKRLEENQTQIKDKERQLENMGKELETSKNELVERDKQLQEKDRLLTENTQTLQMKDKTLVEKETLLKQIKTELDKTIKELKDSQRHMEEKNTQLENMKKLLSEKETQLKNRDKELKTSTNKLETLGQELQDKERELQEKMIVLEQQKTELAEKNKHLEEKETLLTERETQLMERDKLFQEKDRLLEEKTKQLQEQTGPESSALIRIKNCREALPPTMSGLTQDSAAPIRRRNSMDGGRPTLGGESYSPHSPVSVPVAELRLVLLGRTGSGKSAAGNTILGREERKQAATSTDTSTSTQQSESTQGEVAGRKVTVVDTPDWFSPVLSLEKLRQDVGHCVRLSAPGPHAFLLVIPVKQPTGEERGTLEKMEEMFGERCWRNTMIIFSVTDELQKKNIEEFIQAGNQEGQRFVEKCGNRFHCINIEESGDGSQVSELLEKIEQMVEGSKEKFYSSEIYLETESQIRAMETKILKEREVKRTREEMELKEKIEKEVQDSLRKMERMIQKHEGDIRQLNDRTSELERKMKEEKDEEKKRELEKELK
;
A
#
# COMPACT_ATOMS: atom_id res chain seq x y z
N MET A 1 -90.63 -41.09 -64.18
CA MET A 1 -91.67 -40.10 -64.55
C MET A 1 -92.16 -40.50 -65.94
N SER A 2 -93.39 -40.96 -66.20
CA SER A 2 -94.74 -40.62 -65.71
C SER A 2 -95.42 -39.46 -66.48
N GLU A 3 -96.30 -39.84 -67.42
CA GLU A 3 -97.60 -39.23 -67.75
C GLU A 3 -97.70 -37.76 -68.20
N LYS A 4 -98.18 -37.58 -69.45
CA LYS A 4 -99.33 -36.72 -69.90
C LYS A 4 -99.41 -36.83 -71.45
N GLN A 5 -100.49 -37.18 -72.15
CA GLN A 5 -101.97 -37.07 -71.98
C GLN A 5 -102.56 -35.70 -72.42
N PHE A 6 -103.70 -35.75 -73.13
CA PHE A 6 -104.48 -34.61 -73.72
C PHE A 6 -103.83 -33.88 -74.92
N PHE A 7 -104.51 -33.26 -75.90
CA PHE A 7 -105.92 -33.27 -76.41
C PHE A 7 -105.88 -33.84 -77.87
N SER A 8 -106.88 -34.44 -78.52
CA SER A 8 -108.35 -34.34 -78.56
C SER A 8 -108.94 -33.27 -79.51
N THR A 9 -109.59 -33.77 -80.58
CA THR A 9 -110.82 -33.25 -81.27
C THR A 9 -110.81 -32.02 -82.20
N PHE A 10 -111.77 -32.07 -83.14
CA PHE A 10 -112.31 -31.08 -84.09
C PHE A 10 -111.70 -30.96 -85.50
N TYR A 11 -112.49 -30.94 -86.59
CA TYR A 11 -113.80 -31.58 -86.87
C TYR A 11 -114.01 -31.70 -88.40
N ASN A 12 -115.08 -32.37 -88.82
CA ASN A 12 -115.42 -32.66 -90.24
C ASN A 12 -116.51 -31.73 -90.83
N LEU A 13 -116.71 -31.85 -92.16
CA LEU A 13 -117.98 -31.73 -92.91
C LEU A 13 -118.55 -30.38 -93.42
N SER A 14 -119.44 -30.57 -94.43
CA SER A 14 -120.47 -29.69 -95.01
C SER A 14 -120.11 -28.92 -96.30
N LEU A 15 -121.02 -28.66 -97.24
CA LEU A 15 -122.48 -28.92 -97.35
C LEU A 15 -122.79 -29.79 -98.59
N ASN A 16 -123.70 -30.77 -98.56
CA ASN A 16 -125.18 -30.75 -98.68
C ASN A 16 -125.67 -32.22 -98.44
N ASN A 17 -126.92 -32.69 -98.25
CA ASN A 17 -128.29 -32.22 -97.91
C ASN A 17 -129.11 -33.49 -97.44
N ILE A 18 -130.30 -33.51 -96.81
CA ILE A 18 -131.57 -32.74 -96.86
C ILE A 18 -132.43 -33.11 -98.10
N TYR A 19 -133.73 -33.46 -98.05
CA TYR A 19 -134.76 -33.42 -96.98
C TYR A 19 -135.57 -34.75 -96.82
N THR A 20 -136.87 -34.71 -96.47
CA THR A 20 -137.73 -35.86 -96.09
C THR A 20 -139.25 -35.50 -96.19
N PHE A 21 -140.17 -36.36 -95.68
CA PHE A 21 -141.65 -36.19 -95.43
C PHE A 21 -142.61 -36.57 -96.61
N LEU A 22 -143.82 -37.13 -96.43
CA LEU A 22 -144.54 -37.69 -95.25
C LEU A 22 -145.75 -38.61 -95.62
N PHE A 23 -146.13 -39.53 -94.70
CA PHE A 23 -147.49 -40.05 -94.33
C PHE A 23 -148.54 -40.68 -95.32
N THR A 24 -148.92 -41.95 -95.04
CA THR A 24 -150.29 -42.52 -94.72
C THR A 24 -151.54 -42.29 -95.61
N PRO A 25 -152.64 -43.10 -95.49
CA PRO A 25 -152.77 -44.55 -95.22
C PRO A 25 -153.94 -45.28 -95.99
N GLN A 26 -154.22 -46.55 -95.61
CA GLN A 26 -155.56 -47.19 -95.50
C GLN A 26 -156.26 -47.90 -96.70
N VAL A 27 -156.07 -49.23 -96.77
CA VAL A 27 -157.09 -50.32 -96.88
C VAL A 27 -158.37 -50.11 -97.73
N ARG A 28 -158.55 -50.91 -98.81
CA ARG A 28 -159.46 -52.10 -98.89
C ARG A 28 -159.42 -52.81 -100.26
N GLY A 29 -159.85 -54.08 -100.31
CA GLY A 29 -159.98 -54.92 -101.52
C GLY A 29 -158.80 -55.89 -101.67
N ASP A 30 -158.95 -57.19 -101.99
CA ASP A 30 -159.77 -57.85 -103.03
C ASP A 30 -159.22 -57.57 -104.44
N GLN A 31 -159.11 -58.51 -105.39
CA GLN A 31 -159.58 -59.91 -105.46
C GLN A 31 -158.58 -60.68 -106.35
N GLN A 32 -157.95 -61.76 -105.86
CA GLN A 32 -158.23 -63.16 -106.23
C GLN A 32 -158.23 -63.57 -107.71
N ARG A 33 -157.70 -64.78 -107.94
CA ARG A 33 -158.16 -65.77 -108.96
C ARG A 33 -157.97 -65.34 -110.43
N ARG A 34 -158.12 -66.23 -111.43
CA ARG A 34 -158.29 -67.70 -111.48
C ARG A 34 -157.19 -68.20 -112.46
N GLU A 35 -156.62 -69.40 -112.36
CA GLU A 35 -157.14 -70.70 -112.82
C GLU A 35 -157.87 -70.66 -114.19
N ASP A 36 -158.05 -71.86 -114.74
CA ASP A 36 -158.93 -72.19 -115.87
C ASP A 36 -158.51 -71.82 -117.32
N GLN A 37 -158.56 -72.89 -118.11
CA GLN A 37 -159.21 -72.98 -119.43
C GLN A 37 -158.47 -72.72 -120.74
N GLN A 38 -158.67 -73.73 -121.61
CA GLN A 38 -158.75 -73.71 -123.08
C GLN A 38 -157.40 -73.67 -123.84
N ARG A 39 -156.98 -74.83 -124.37
CA ARG A 39 -157.28 -75.38 -125.74
C ARG A 39 -156.16 -74.96 -126.73
N ARG A 40 -155.83 -75.63 -127.84
CA ARG A 40 -156.53 -76.64 -128.68
C ARG A 40 -155.49 -77.35 -129.59
N GLU A 41 -155.76 -78.43 -130.34
CA GLU A 41 -156.30 -79.79 -130.07
C GLU A 41 -155.71 -80.72 -131.17
N VAL A 42 -155.53 -81.99 -130.86
CA VAL A 42 -155.99 -83.10 -131.74
C VAL A 42 -157.28 -83.62 -131.10
N PRO A 43 -158.19 -84.35 -131.78
CA PRO A 43 -158.26 -84.73 -133.21
C PRO A 43 -159.68 -84.45 -133.80
N VAL A 44 -160.26 -85.41 -134.57
CA VAL A 44 -161.71 -85.75 -134.66
C VAL A 44 -162.57 -85.27 -135.87
N PHE A 45 -162.79 -86.24 -136.79
CA PHE A 45 -164.07 -86.69 -137.41
C PHE A 45 -164.78 -85.99 -138.60
N TRP A 46 -164.87 -86.77 -139.70
CA TRP A 46 -166.10 -87.21 -140.41
C TRP A 46 -167.01 -86.21 -141.17
N VAL A 47 -168.06 -86.80 -141.79
CA VAL A 47 -169.22 -86.18 -142.50
C VAL A 47 -168.88 -85.80 -143.96
N TYR A 48 -169.26 -86.64 -144.95
CA TYR A 48 -170.53 -86.64 -145.73
C TYR A 48 -170.68 -85.42 -146.68
N GLN A 49 -171.28 -85.49 -147.88
CA GLN A 49 -171.72 -86.59 -148.76
C GLN A 49 -172.16 -85.98 -150.11
N ARG A 50 -172.08 -86.72 -151.23
CA ARG A 50 -172.85 -86.48 -152.49
C ARG A 50 -172.54 -85.15 -153.24
N ASP A 51 -172.93 -84.94 -154.50
CA ASP A 51 -173.78 -85.72 -155.42
C ASP A 51 -173.30 -85.55 -156.89
N ARG A 52 -173.50 -86.59 -157.73
CA ARG A 52 -173.76 -86.54 -159.21
C ARG A 52 -172.63 -86.05 -160.17
N GLU A 53 -172.57 -86.45 -161.45
CA GLU A 53 -173.44 -87.35 -162.25
C GLU A 53 -172.70 -88.03 -163.44
N TRP A 54 -173.19 -89.23 -163.84
CA TRP A 54 -173.06 -89.93 -165.15
C TRP A 54 -171.66 -90.38 -165.67
N ALA A 55 -171.51 -91.56 -166.33
CA ALA A 55 -172.42 -92.72 -166.53
C ALA A 55 -171.67 -93.98 -167.05
N GLU A 56 -172.30 -95.17 -166.90
CA GLU A 56 -172.16 -96.48 -167.62
C GLU A 56 -170.75 -97.09 -167.93
N ASP A 57 -170.36 -98.36 -167.66
CA ASP A 57 -171.02 -99.67 -167.31
C ASP A 57 -171.96 -100.24 -168.39
N GLU A 58 -172.04 -101.53 -168.75
CA GLU A 58 -171.48 -102.84 -168.29
C GLU A 58 -169.98 -103.10 -168.68
N ARG A 59 -169.25 -104.23 -168.40
CA ARG A 59 -169.23 -105.40 -167.46
C ARG A 59 -168.46 -106.59 -168.10
N VAL A 60 -168.13 -107.61 -167.30
CA VAL A 60 -167.65 -108.99 -167.62
C VAL A 60 -167.83 -109.52 -169.06
N GLU A 61 -166.74 -110.07 -169.63
CA GLU A 61 -166.75 -111.39 -170.29
C GLU A 61 -165.35 -112.04 -170.16
N MET A 62 -165.25 -113.36 -170.36
CA MET A 62 -163.99 -114.12 -170.35
C MET A 62 -163.32 -114.16 -171.74
N GLU A 63 -162.22 -114.94 -171.84
CA GLU A 63 -161.58 -115.45 -173.07
C GLU A 63 -160.54 -114.50 -173.71
N LYS A 64 -159.24 -114.83 -173.60
CA LYS A 64 -158.53 -115.75 -174.51
C LYS A 64 -158.56 -115.30 -175.99
N SER A 65 -157.80 -114.27 -176.34
CA SER A 65 -156.56 -114.45 -177.13
C SER A 65 -155.90 -113.11 -177.49
N ALA A 66 -154.58 -113.15 -177.72
CA ALA A 66 -153.79 -112.13 -178.45
C ALA A 66 -153.74 -110.70 -177.86
N LEU A 67 -152.75 -109.84 -178.19
CA LEU A 67 -151.29 -110.01 -178.30
C LEU A 67 -150.68 -108.60 -178.51
N LEU A 68 -149.44 -108.38 -178.04
CA LEU A 68 -148.46 -107.46 -178.62
C LEU A 68 -148.75 -105.93 -178.57
N THR A 69 -148.22 -105.23 -177.57
CA THR A 69 -148.21 -103.74 -177.43
C THR A 69 -147.03 -103.29 -176.55
N GLU A 70 -146.61 -102.01 -176.58
CA GLU A 70 -145.59 -101.47 -175.64
C GLU A 70 -146.14 -101.32 -174.20
N TYR A 71 -145.38 -101.47 -173.11
CA TYR A 71 -143.91 -101.53 -172.90
C TYR A 71 -143.15 -100.18 -172.80
N LYS A 72 -143.82 -99.08 -172.42
CA LYS A 72 -143.17 -97.85 -171.88
C LYS A 72 -144.00 -97.17 -170.80
N ILE A 73 -143.41 -96.94 -169.62
CA ILE A 73 -143.64 -95.91 -168.56
C ILE A 73 -143.18 -96.52 -167.22
N ASP A 74 -141.86 -96.51 -166.96
CA ASP A 74 -141.27 -97.22 -165.80
C ASP A 74 -140.08 -96.49 -165.12
N GLU A 75 -139.80 -95.23 -165.49
CA GLU A 75 -138.65 -94.47 -164.97
C GLU A 75 -139.02 -93.26 -164.08
N LYS A 76 -140.22 -92.68 -164.29
CA LYS A 76 -140.43 -91.26 -163.96
C LYS A 76 -140.66 -90.94 -162.48
N ASN A 77 -141.15 -91.89 -161.69
CA ASN A 77 -141.42 -91.69 -160.25
C ASN A 77 -140.19 -91.87 -159.37
N ILE A 78 -139.29 -92.81 -159.70
CA ILE A 78 -138.06 -93.08 -158.93
C ILE A 78 -137.17 -91.82 -158.86
N TYR A 79 -137.14 -91.03 -159.94
CA TYR A 79 -136.37 -89.79 -160.02
C TYR A 79 -136.82 -88.70 -159.02
N LEU A 80 -138.09 -88.69 -158.60
CA LEU A 80 -138.64 -87.67 -157.70
C LEU A 80 -138.28 -87.89 -156.23
N GLU A 81 -138.25 -89.13 -155.75
CA GLU A 81 -137.79 -89.43 -154.38
C GLU A 81 -136.29 -89.17 -154.22
N PHE A 82 -135.47 -89.58 -155.20
CA PHE A 82 -134.02 -89.43 -155.13
C PHE A 82 -133.59 -87.96 -154.93
N LYS A 83 -134.24 -87.05 -155.67
CA LYS A 83 -134.05 -85.60 -155.57
C LYS A 83 -134.44 -85.01 -154.21
N THR A 84 -135.29 -85.70 -153.45
CA THR A 84 -135.77 -85.25 -152.13
C THR A 84 -134.78 -85.63 -151.01
N ASN A 85 -133.96 -86.67 -151.19
CA ASN A 85 -132.95 -87.07 -150.21
C ASN A 85 -131.62 -86.31 -150.35
N ILE A 86 -131.23 -85.90 -151.57
CA ILE A 86 -130.03 -85.06 -151.79
C ILE A 86 -130.11 -83.76 -150.95
N ARG A 87 -131.27 -83.10 -150.95
CA ARG A 87 -131.55 -81.89 -150.12
C ARG A 87 -131.43 -82.08 -148.61
N LYS A 88 -131.43 -83.32 -148.11
CA LYS A 88 -131.19 -83.61 -146.68
C LYS A 88 -129.70 -83.69 -146.39
N LEU A 89 -128.91 -84.27 -147.30
CA LEU A 89 -127.45 -84.36 -147.19
C LEU A 89 -126.79 -82.97 -147.25
N GLU A 90 -127.21 -82.13 -148.20
CA GLU A 90 -126.75 -80.74 -148.32
C GLU A 90 -126.89 -79.97 -146.99
N LYS A 91 -128.01 -80.18 -146.27
CA LYS A 91 -128.27 -79.54 -144.97
C LYS A 91 -127.38 -80.07 -143.84
N THR A 92 -127.07 -81.37 -143.83
CA THR A 92 -126.17 -81.95 -142.82
C THR A 92 -124.70 -81.57 -143.02
N GLU A 93 -124.27 -81.30 -144.25
CA GLU A 93 -122.91 -80.82 -144.55
C GLU A 93 -122.67 -79.41 -143.99
N GLU A 94 -123.64 -78.52 -144.14
CA GLU A 94 -123.62 -77.16 -143.59
C GLU A 94 -123.53 -77.15 -142.04
N GLU A 95 -124.22 -78.08 -141.37
CA GLU A 95 -124.20 -78.24 -139.92
C GLU A 95 -122.82 -78.73 -139.41
N LEU A 96 -122.21 -79.72 -140.09
CA LEU A 96 -120.88 -80.24 -139.77
C LEU A 96 -119.80 -79.15 -139.85
N LYS A 97 -119.80 -78.38 -140.95
CA LYS A 97 -118.87 -77.26 -141.24
C LYS A 97 -118.91 -76.14 -140.20
N ASN A 98 -120.01 -76.05 -139.46
CA ASN A 98 -120.18 -75.10 -138.36
C ASN A 98 -119.60 -75.62 -137.03
N THR A 99 -119.65 -76.95 -136.80
CA THR A 99 -119.03 -77.57 -135.61
C THR A 99 -117.51 -77.55 -135.65
N GLU A 100 -116.90 -77.70 -136.82
CA GLU A 100 -115.44 -77.70 -137.02
C GLU A 100 -114.80 -76.38 -136.55
N LYS A 101 -115.40 -75.25 -136.90
CA LYS A 101 -115.00 -73.90 -136.42
C LYS A 101 -115.10 -73.72 -134.91
N ILE A 102 -116.00 -74.43 -134.24
CA ILE A 102 -116.14 -74.39 -132.77
C ILE A 102 -114.97 -75.16 -132.12
N VAL A 103 -114.47 -76.22 -132.76
CA VAL A 103 -113.31 -76.99 -132.28
C VAL A 103 -112.03 -76.18 -132.39
N GLU A 104 -111.74 -75.54 -133.55
CA GLU A 104 -110.57 -74.64 -133.70
C GLU A 104 -110.55 -73.54 -132.63
N LYS A 105 -111.70 -72.90 -132.40
CA LYS A 105 -111.84 -71.80 -131.42
C LYS A 105 -111.68 -72.26 -129.97
N LYS A 106 -111.86 -73.55 -129.66
CA LYS A 106 -111.52 -74.11 -128.34
C LYS A 106 -110.08 -74.61 -128.25
N GLY A 107 -109.48 -75.08 -129.34
CA GLY A 107 -108.07 -75.46 -129.39
C GLY A 107 -107.14 -74.28 -129.06
N THR A 108 -107.41 -73.11 -129.64
CA THR A 108 -106.66 -71.87 -129.36
C THR A 108 -106.73 -71.44 -127.89
N GLN A 109 -107.92 -71.45 -127.28
CA GLN A 109 -108.09 -71.10 -125.86
C GLN A 109 -107.35 -72.04 -124.89
N ILE A 110 -107.20 -73.32 -125.25
CA ILE A 110 -106.43 -74.29 -124.45
C ILE A 110 -104.92 -74.03 -124.54
N GLN A 111 -104.45 -73.47 -125.66
CA GLN A 111 -103.05 -73.10 -125.85
C GLN A 111 -102.66 -71.91 -124.95
N GLU A 112 -103.48 -70.85 -124.90
CA GLU A 112 -103.28 -69.69 -124.01
C GLU A 112 -103.33 -70.07 -122.52
N ALA A 113 -104.20 -71.01 -122.15
CA ALA A 113 -104.29 -71.49 -120.78
C ALA A 113 -103.04 -72.27 -120.32
N ARG A 114 -102.25 -72.83 -121.24
CA ARG A 114 -100.97 -73.48 -120.90
C ARG A 114 -99.86 -72.48 -120.62
N THR A 115 -99.71 -71.43 -121.43
CA THR A 115 -98.65 -70.44 -121.23
C THR A 115 -98.79 -69.67 -119.90
N GLN A 116 -100.02 -69.47 -119.40
CA GLN A 116 -100.27 -68.90 -118.06
C GLN A 116 -99.88 -69.83 -116.90
N VAL A 117 -99.72 -71.15 -117.13
CA VAL A 117 -99.23 -72.08 -116.10
C VAL A 117 -97.70 -72.06 -116.02
N GLU A 118 -97.01 -71.79 -117.13
CA GLU A 118 -95.54 -71.74 -117.19
C GLU A 118 -94.97 -70.52 -116.45
N GLU A 119 -95.73 -69.41 -116.33
CA GLU A 119 -95.36 -68.25 -115.48
C GLU A 119 -95.26 -68.60 -113.98
N LYS A 120 -95.90 -69.69 -113.53
CA LYS A 120 -95.92 -70.10 -112.12
C LYS A 120 -94.55 -70.54 -111.61
N ASP A 121 -93.74 -71.18 -112.45
CA ASP A 121 -92.39 -71.59 -112.05
C ASP A 121 -91.41 -70.40 -112.05
N ALA A 122 -91.63 -69.39 -112.91
CA ALA A 122 -90.87 -68.13 -112.84
C ALA A 122 -91.12 -67.38 -111.51
N LEU A 123 -92.36 -67.37 -110.99
CA LEU A 123 -92.66 -66.80 -109.67
C LEU A 123 -91.91 -67.53 -108.54
N LYS A 124 -91.79 -68.86 -108.61
CA LYS A 124 -91.04 -69.67 -107.64
C LYS A 124 -89.56 -69.25 -107.56
N ASP A 125 -88.94 -69.01 -108.72
CA ASP A 125 -87.56 -68.51 -108.84
C ASP A 125 -87.36 -67.05 -108.41
N THR A 126 -88.44 -66.26 -108.28
CA THR A 126 -88.37 -64.94 -107.62
C THR A 126 -88.51 -65.05 -106.10
N ASN A 127 -89.32 -65.98 -105.61
CA ASN A 127 -89.51 -66.18 -104.18
C ASN A 127 -88.25 -66.74 -103.50
N THR A 128 -87.56 -67.71 -104.11
CA THR A 128 -86.28 -68.23 -103.59
C THR A 128 -85.18 -67.16 -103.56
N LYS A 129 -85.16 -66.24 -104.53
CA LYS A 129 -84.24 -65.08 -104.52
C LYS A 129 -84.56 -64.09 -103.39
N LEU A 130 -85.85 -63.88 -103.08
CA LEU A 130 -86.27 -63.06 -101.94
C LEU A 130 -85.95 -63.74 -100.60
N GLU A 131 -86.07 -65.07 -100.51
CA GLU A 131 -85.67 -65.85 -99.35
C GLU A 131 -84.16 -65.73 -99.09
N MET A 132 -83.30 -66.00 -100.09
CA MET A 132 -81.85 -65.78 -99.96
C MET A 132 -81.49 -64.32 -99.61
N SER A 133 -82.16 -63.34 -100.21
CA SER A 133 -81.89 -61.92 -99.92
C SER A 133 -82.34 -61.52 -98.50
N ASN A 134 -83.41 -62.12 -97.98
CA ASN A 134 -83.82 -61.97 -96.58
C ASN A 134 -82.83 -62.66 -95.62
N GLU A 135 -82.30 -63.83 -95.97
CA GLU A 135 -81.23 -64.49 -95.20
C GLU A 135 -79.95 -63.63 -95.13
N GLU A 136 -79.49 -63.09 -96.26
CA GLU A 136 -78.41 -62.09 -96.31
C GLU A 136 -78.70 -60.86 -95.43
N LEU A 137 -79.96 -60.40 -95.36
CA LEU A 137 -80.34 -59.26 -94.53
C LEU A 137 -80.39 -59.62 -93.03
N GLN A 138 -80.79 -60.84 -92.65
CA GLN A 138 -80.65 -61.29 -91.26
C GLN A 138 -79.18 -61.49 -90.88
N GLU A 139 -78.31 -61.90 -91.82
CA GLU A 139 -76.86 -61.97 -91.60
C GLU A 139 -76.24 -60.59 -91.40
N LYS A 140 -76.45 -59.65 -92.33
CA LYS A 140 -75.98 -58.26 -92.20
C LYS A 140 -76.52 -57.58 -90.93
N LYS A 141 -77.70 -57.98 -90.45
CA LYS A 141 -78.26 -57.55 -89.17
C LYS A 141 -77.57 -58.17 -87.95
N ARG A 142 -77.17 -59.44 -87.99
CA ARG A 142 -76.30 -60.08 -86.97
C ARG A 142 -74.95 -59.38 -86.90
N ASP A 143 -74.28 -59.20 -88.04
CA ASP A 143 -73.03 -58.43 -88.19
C ASP A 143 -73.10 -57.05 -87.53
N LEU A 144 -74.18 -56.30 -87.80
CA LEU A 144 -74.38 -54.96 -87.24
C LEU A 144 -74.67 -55.00 -85.73
N GLN A 145 -75.33 -56.03 -85.21
CA GLN A 145 -75.52 -56.23 -83.77
C GLN A 145 -74.20 -56.59 -83.06
N GLU A 146 -73.38 -57.47 -83.64
CA GLU A 146 -72.06 -57.82 -83.10
C GLU A 146 -71.10 -56.63 -83.14
N ARG A 147 -71.06 -55.87 -84.24
CA ARG A 147 -70.30 -54.61 -84.32
C ARG A 147 -70.78 -53.58 -83.30
N ALA A 148 -72.09 -53.45 -83.07
CA ALA A 148 -72.63 -52.56 -82.04
C ALA A 148 -72.25 -52.99 -80.61
N GLN A 149 -72.19 -54.31 -80.34
CA GLN A 149 -71.68 -54.83 -79.06
C GLN A 149 -70.18 -54.58 -78.90
N SER A 150 -69.38 -54.81 -79.95
CA SER A 150 -67.94 -54.54 -79.96
C SER A 150 -67.64 -53.05 -79.73
N ILE A 151 -68.34 -52.14 -80.42
CA ILE A 151 -68.23 -50.68 -80.22
C ILE A 151 -68.63 -50.29 -78.79
N LYS A 152 -69.66 -50.93 -78.21
CA LYS A 152 -70.06 -50.70 -76.81
C LYS A 152 -68.95 -51.13 -75.83
N GLN A 153 -68.32 -52.28 -76.06
CA GLN A 153 -67.19 -52.76 -75.24
C GLN A 153 -65.97 -51.84 -75.37
N GLN A 154 -65.59 -51.47 -76.60
CA GLN A 154 -64.49 -50.51 -76.84
C GLN A 154 -64.76 -49.16 -76.16
N LYS A 155 -66.01 -48.69 -76.15
CA LYS A 155 -66.40 -47.47 -75.43
C LYS A 155 -66.25 -47.59 -73.91
N THR A 156 -66.54 -48.75 -73.31
CA THR A 156 -66.28 -48.98 -71.88
C THR A 156 -64.79 -49.08 -71.56
N GLU A 157 -64.01 -49.79 -72.37
CA GLU A 157 -62.55 -49.86 -72.20
C GLU A 157 -61.87 -48.49 -72.36
N LEU A 158 -62.37 -47.65 -73.26
CA LEU A 158 -61.85 -46.29 -73.48
C LEU A 158 -62.23 -45.37 -72.31
N ALA A 159 -63.43 -45.49 -71.73
CA ALA A 159 -63.80 -44.78 -70.51
C ALA A 159 -62.93 -45.18 -69.30
N GLU A 160 -62.61 -46.47 -69.16
CA GLU A 160 -61.70 -46.96 -68.11
C GLU A 160 -60.26 -46.47 -68.31
N LYS A 161 -59.77 -46.48 -69.56
CA LYS A 161 -58.46 -45.92 -69.94
C LYS A 161 -58.38 -44.42 -69.65
N ASN A 162 -59.44 -43.65 -69.93
CA ASN A 162 -59.51 -42.22 -69.59
C ASN A 162 -59.44 -41.99 -68.08
N LYS A 163 -60.23 -42.71 -67.27
CA LYS A 163 -60.18 -42.60 -65.81
C LYS A 163 -58.79 -42.92 -65.24
N ASN A 164 -58.13 -43.95 -65.77
CA ASN A 164 -56.75 -44.31 -65.40
C ASN A 164 -55.73 -43.23 -65.80
N LEU A 165 -56.03 -42.45 -66.85
CA LEU A 165 -55.20 -41.34 -67.32
C LEU A 165 -55.42 -40.09 -66.45
N GLU A 166 -56.67 -39.75 -66.10
CA GLU A 166 -57.03 -38.71 -65.11
C GLU A 166 -56.36 -38.96 -63.74
N GLU A 167 -56.38 -40.20 -63.26
CA GLU A 167 -55.69 -40.61 -62.02
C GLU A 167 -54.17 -40.41 -62.11
N LYS A 168 -53.57 -40.66 -63.28
CA LYS A 168 -52.13 -40.44 -63.53
C LYS A 168 -51.78 -38.96 -63.65
N GLU A 169 -52.62 -38.15 -64.28
CA GLU A 169 -52.45 -36.69 -64.34
C GLU A 169 -52.51 -36.08 -62.94
N SER A 170 -53.46 -36.53 -62.10
CA SER A 170 -53.52 -36.13 -60.68
C SER A 170 -52.23 -36.47 -59.93
N LEU A 171 -51.70 -37.69 -60.07
CA LEU A 171 -50.44 -38.11 -59.45
C LEU A 171 -49.21 -37.36 -60.01
N LEU A 172 -49.26 -36.93 -61.28
CA LEU A 172 -48.22 -36.10 -61.90
C LEU A 172 -48.20 -34.71 -61.26
N THR A 173 -49.35 -34.04 -61.17
CA THR A 173 -49.44 -32.70 -60.55
C THR A 173 -49.04 -32.73 -59.07
N GLU A 174 -49.40 -33.78 -58.31
CA GLU A 174 -48.93 -33.94 -56.93
C GLU A 174 -47.39 -34.02 -56.90
N ARG A 175 -46.79 -34.86 -57.75
CA ARG A 175 -45.33 -35.03 -57.83
C ARG A 175 -44.62 -33.74 -58.26
N GLU A 176 -45.20 -32.94 -59.14
CA GLU A 176 -44.70 -31.61 -59.52
C GLU A 176 -44.73 -30.63 -58.35
N THR A 177 -45.80 -30.61 -57.53
CA THR A 177 -45.82 -29.78 -56.31
C THR A 177 -44.77 -30.22 -55.28
N GLN A 178 -44.57 -31.52 -55.10
CA GLN A 178 -43.52 -32.07 -54.24
C GLN A 178 -42.11 -31.71 -54.73
N LEU A 179 -41.87 -31.69 -56.05
CA LEU A 179 -40.61 -31.23 -56.63
C LEU A 179 -40.38 -29.74 -56.39
N MET A 180 -41.37 -28.89 -56.68
CA MET A 180 -41.30 -27.45 -56.42
C MET A 180 -41.03 -27.11 -54.95
N GLU A 181 -41.53 -27.91 -53.99
CA GLU A 181 -41.21 -27.71 -52.57
C GLU A 181 -39.78 -28.17 -52.22
N ARG A 182 -39.29 -29.25 -52.84
CA ARG A 182 -37.90 -29.69 -52.67
C ARG A 182 -36.90 -28.69 -53.24
N ASP A 183 -37.21 -28.06 -54.36
CA ASP A 183 -36.37 -27.04 -54.97
C ASP A 183 -36.29 -25.78 -54.10
N LYS A 184 -37.41 -25.33 -53.52
CA LYS A 184 -37.40 -24.26 -52.50
C LYS A 184 -36.54 -24.62 -51.27
N ARG A 185 -36.63 -25.87 -50.79
CA ARG A 185 -35.82 -26.38 -49.68
C ARG A 185 -34.33 -26.54 -50.03
N LEU A 186 -33.96 -26.61 -51.32
CA LEU A 186 -32.57 -26.57 -51.79
C LEU A 186 -32.06 -25.14 -51.87
N GLN A 187 -32.82 -24.22 -52.51
CA GLN A 187 -32.47 -22.80 -52.61
C GLN A 187 -32.19 -22.16 -51.24
N GLU A 188 -33.00 -22.49 -50.22
CA GLU A 188 -32.78 -22.01 -48.85
C GLU A 188 -31.50 -22.60 -48.22
N LYS A 189 -31.12 -23.84 -48.54
CA LYS A 189 -29.83 -24.41 -48.09
C LYS A 189 -28.65 -23.75 -48.79
N ASP A 190 -28.76 -23.45 -50.08
CA ASP A 190 -27.70 -22.79 -50.84
C ASP A 190 -27.48 -21.34 -50.35
N ARG A 191 -28.56 -20.65 -49.98
CA ARG A 191 -28.51 -19.36 -49.26
C ARG A 191 -27.76 -19.49 -47.93
N LEU A 192 -28.16 -20.43 -47.08
CA LEU A 192 -27.54 -20.66 -45.77
C LEU A 192 -26.07 -21.11 -45.89
N LEU A 193 -25.70 -21.90 -46.91
CA LEU A 193 -24.31 -22.24 -47.20
C LEU A 193 -23.48 -21.02 -47.61
N THR A 194 -24.06 -20.11 -48.38
CA THR A 194 -23.42 -18.85 -48.78
C THR A 194 -23.17 -17.94 -47.56
N GLU A 195 -24.17 -17.78 -46.69
CA GLU A 195 -24.06 -16.98 -45.46
C GLU A 195 -23.05 -17.57 -44.46
N ASN A 196 -23.01 -18.90 -44.32
CA ASN A 196 -21.98 -19.58 -43.51
C ASN A 196 -20.58 -19.42 -44.12
N THR A 197 -20.44 -19.46 -45.44
CA THR A 197 -19.14 -19.27 -46.13
C THR A 197 -18.59 -17.87 -45.91
N GLN A 198 -19.44 -16.83 -46.04
CA GLN A 198 -19.06 -15.45 -45.71
C GLN A 198 -18.69 -15.30 -44.22
N THR A 199 -19.43 -15.96 -43.33
CA THR A 199 -19.16 -15.96 -41.88
C THR A 199 -17.81 -16.62 -41.54
N LEU A 200 -17.40 -17.65 -42.27
CA LEU A 200 -16.08 -18.27 -42.13
C LEU A 200 -14.97 -17.34 -42.65
N GLN A 201 -15.11 -16.79 -43.86
CA GLN A 201 -14.13 -15.84 -44.42
C GLN A 201 -13.84 -14.63 -43.50
N MET A 202 -14.88 -14.10 -42.83
CA MET A 202 -14.72 -13.01 -41.86
C MET A 202 -14.00 -13.47 -40.58
N LYS A 203 -14.18 -14.73 -40.14
CA LYS A 203 -13.43 -15.32 -39.01
C LYS A 203 -11.98 -15.61 -39.37
N ASP A 204 -11.71 -16.09 -40.57
CA ASP A 204 -10.36 -16.36 -41.06
C ASP A 204 -9.54 -15.08 -41.15
N LYS A 205 -10.11 -13.99 -41.70
CA LYS A 205 -9.50 -12.65 -41.67
C LYS A 205 -9.27 -12.15 -40.22
N THR A 206 -10.19 -12.42 -39.31
CA THR A 206 -10.03 -12.08 -37.87
C THR A 206 -8.93 -12.93 -37.18
N LEU A 207 -8.61 -14.11 -37.71
CA LEU A 207 -7.48 -14.92 -37.26
C LEU A 207 -6.15 -14.38 -37.81
N GLU A 208 -6.08 -14.03 -39.10
CA GLU A 208 -4.90 -13.39 -39.71
C GLU A 208 -4.51 -12.10 -38.96
N GLU A 209 -5.48 -11.26 -38.60
CA GLU A 209 -5.28 -10.04 -37.80
C GLU A 209 -4.73 -10.33 -36.39
N LYS A 210 -5.10 -11.47 -35.79
CA LYS A 210 -4.57 -11.91 -34.48
C LYS A 210 -3.18 -12.52 -34.59
N ASP A 211 -2.91 -13.28 -35.65
CA ASP A 211 -1.59 -13.88 -35.92
C ASP A 211 -0.55 -12.84 -36.37
N THR A 212 -0.97 -11.67 -36.86
CA THR A 212 -0.09 -10.50 -36.99
C THR A 212 0.21 -9.85 -35.63
N LEU A 213 -0.81 -9.55 -34.82
CA LEU A 213 -0.61 -8.95 -33.49
C LEU A 213 0.23 -9.84 -32.56
N LEU A 214 0.02 -11.16 -32.57
CA LEU A 214 0.83 -12.12 -31.81
C LEU A 214 2.31 -12.11 -32.22
N ARG A 215 2.60 -11.79 -33.49
CA ARG A 215 3.97 -11.70 -34.02
C ARG A 215 4.68 -10.45 -33.53
N GLU A 216 3.98 -9.31 -33.53
CA GLU A 216 4.45 -8.03 -33.00
C GLU A 216 4.72 -8.12 -31.50
N VAL A 217 3.78 -8.67 -30.71
CA VAL A 217 3.94 -8.91 -29.27
C VAL A 217 5.13 -9.83 -28.98
N LYS A 218 5.36 -10.86 -29.81
CA LYS A 218 6.52 -11.75 -29.69
C LYS A 218 7.84 -11.04 -30.00
N GLU A 219 7.86 -10.08 -30.94
CA GLU A 219 9.05 -9.29 -31.25
C GLU A 219 9.38 -8.31 -30.12
N GLU A 220 8.38 -7.61 -29.56
CA GLU A 220 8.57 -6.73 -28.40
C GLU A 220 9.00 -7.50 -27.15
N LEU A 221 8.46 -8.69 -26.91
CA LEU A 221 8.95 -9.58 -25.84
C LEU A 221 10.43 -9.96 -26.05
N GLY A 222 10.85 -10.19 -27.30
CA GLY A 222 12.25 -10.41 -27.64
C GLY A 222 13.16 -9.20 -27.37
N LYS A 223 12.68 -7.98 -27.66
CA LYS A 223 13.38 -6.72 -27.36
C LYS A 223 13.48 -6.50 -25.84
N ALA A 224 12.41 -6.75 -25.10
CA ALA A 224 12.38 -6.67 -23.64
C ALA A 224 13.34 -7.68 -22.99
N SER A 225 13.38 -8.93 -23.49
CA SER A 225 14.29 -9.95 -22.97
C SER A 225 15.77 -9.58 -23.14
N LYS A 226 16.14 -8.94 -24.27
CA LYS A 226 17.53 -8.45 -24.48
C LYS A 226 17.89 -7.32 -23.51
N ARG A 227 17.00 -6.35 -23.31
CA ARG A 227 17.19 -5.27 -22.32
C ARG A 227 17.34 -5.81 -20.90
N LEU A 228 16.62 -6.89 -20.56
CA LEU A 228 16.75 -7.54 -19.25
C LEU A 228 18.14 -8.20 -19.09
N GLU A 229 18.66 -8.84 -20.13
CA GLU A 229 20.02 -9.42 -20.16
C GLU A 229 21.12 -8.35 -20.08
N GLU A 230 20.96 -7.24 -20.80
CA GLU A 230 21.83 -6.05 -20.74
C GLU A 230 21.82 -5.36 -19.36
N ASN A 231 20.66 -5.33 -18.69
CA ASN A 231 20.56 -4.84 -17.31
C ASN A 231 21.21 -5.82 -16.32
N GLN A 232 21.07 -7.13 -16.55
CA GLN A 232 21.63 -8.17 -15.68
C GLN A 232 23.16 -8.21 -15.69
N THR A 233 23.82 -7.81 -16.80
CA THR A 233 25.28 -7.63 -16.84
C THR A 233 25.70 -6.33 -16.15
N GLN A 234 25.03 -5.21 -16.40
CA GLN A 234 25.29 -3.94 -15.70
C GLN A 234 25.15 -4.03 -14.17
N ILE A 235 24.21 -4.84 -13.67
CA ILE A 235 24.05 -5.10 -12.23
C ILE A 235 25.30 -5.81 -11.69
N LYS A 236 25.79 -6.87 -12.36
CA LYS A 236 26.99 -7.61 -11.94
C LYS A 236 28.26 -6.74 -11.92
N ASP A 237 28.40 -5.83 -12.88
CA ASP A 237 29.53 -4.89 -12.89
C ASP A 237 29.45 -3.88 -11.73
N LYS A 238 28.23 -3.41 -11.37
CA LYS A 238 28.01 -2.56 -10.19
C LYS A 238 28.22 -3.31 -8.87
N GLU A 239 27.78 -4.56 -8.77
CA GLU A 239 28.05 -5.44 -7.62
C GLU A 239 29.56 -5.59 -7.40
N ARG A 240 30.33 -5.80 -8.48
CA ARG A 240 31.80 -5.90 -8.43
C ARG A 240 32.48 -4.57 -8.06
N GLN A 241 31.94 -3.43 -8.49
CA GLN A 241 32.41 -2.11 -8.05
C GLN A 241 32.17 -1.88 -6.55
N LEU A 242 30.98 -2.25 -6.05
CA LEU A 242 30.65 -2.20 -4.62
C LEU A 242 31.55 -3.13 -3.79
N GLU A 243 31.84 -4.33 -4.28
CA GLU A 243 32.77 -5.27 -3.63
C GLU A 243 34.19 -4.71 -3.51
N ASN A 244 34.67 -3.98 -4.53
CA ASN A 244 35.97 -3.32 -4.50
C ASN A 244 36.01 -2.12 -3.53
N MET A 245 35.00 -1.24 -3.58
CA MET A 245 34.90 -0.12 -2.63
C MET A 245 34.76 -0.61 -1.18
N GLY A 246 34.09 -1.75 -0.95
CA GLY A 246 34.02 -2.39 0.37
C GLY A 246 35.39 -2.83 0.89
N LYS A 247 36.28 -3.33 0.01
CA LYS A 247 37.66 -3.69 0.37
C LYS A 247 38.51 -2.46 0.67
N GLU A 248 38.38 -1.39 -0.13
CA GLU A 248 39.07 -0.12 0.08
C GLU A 248 38.64 0.58 1.38
N LEU A 249 37.36 0.49 1.73
CA LEU A 249 36.82 0.98 3.01
C LEU A 249 37.38 0.17 4.19
N GLU A 250 37.44 -1.15 4.07
CA GLU A 250 37.99 -2.01 5.12
C GLU A 250 39.51 -1.81 5.29
N THR A 251 40.30 -1.60 4.22
CA THR A 251 41.71 -1.22 4.37
C THR A 251 41.85 0.15 5.05
N SER A 252 41.07 1.15 4.63
CA SER A 252 41.08 2.49 5.25
C SER A 252 40.71 2.47 6.74
N LYS A 253 39.74 1.63 7.12
CA LYS A 253 39.33 1.36 8.50
C LYS A 253 40.45 0.71 9.32
N ASN A 254 41.18 -0.25 8.76
CA ASN A 254 42.31 -0.87 9.44
C ASN A 254 43.49 0.11 9.63
N GLU A 255 43.75 1.02 8.67
CA GLU A 255 44.72 2.09 8.89
C GLU A 255 44.30 3.07 10.00
N LEU A 256 43.01 3.42 10.09
CA LEU A 256 42.47 4.27 11.16
C LEU A 256 42.69 3.63 12.54
N VAL A 257 42.39 2.35 12.69
CA VAL A 257 42.65 1.59 13.93
C VAL A 257 44.14 1.60 14.30
N GLU A 258 45.06 1.57 13.33
CA GLU A 258 46.49 1.65 13.62
C GLU A 258 46.95 3.08 13.98
N ARG A 259 46.34 4.12 13.38
CA ARG A 259 46.56 5.52 13.77
C ARG A 259 46.09 5.79 15.19
N ASP A 260 44.95 5.24 15.61
CA ASP A 260 44.42 5.39 16.98
C ASP A 260 45.36 4.76 18.02
N LYS A 261 45.94 3.59 17.75
CA LYS A 261 46.99 3.00 18.64
C LYS A 261 48.20 3.94 18.78
N GLN A 262 48.64 4.55 17.67
CA GLN A 262 49.76 5.49 17.69
C GLN A 262 49.45 6.80 18.41
N LEU A 263 48.17 7.20 18.49
CA LEU A 263 47.72 8.33 19.31
C LEU A 263 47.71 7.94 20.80
N GLN A 264 47.12 6.78 21.14
CA GLN A 264 47.08 6.27 22.53
C GLN A 264 48.49 6.14 23.13
N GLU A 265 49.48 5.64 22.37
CA GLU A 265 50.87 5.57 22.84
C GLU A 265 51.51 6.96 23.03
N LYS A 266 51.18 7.94 22.19
CA LYS A 266 51.64 9.33 22.38
C LYS A 266 51.03 9.97 23.61
N ASP A 267 49.74 9.75 23.87
CA ASP A 267 49.07 10.26 25.08
C ASP A 267 49.62 9.61 26.36
N ARG A 268 49.97 8.32 26.30
CA ARG A 268 50.69 7.61 27.36
C ARG A 268 52.05 8.26 27.65
N LEU A 269 52.86 8.49 26.60
CA LEU A 269 54.17 9.14 26.71
C LEU A 269 54.07 10.61 27.16
N LEU A 270 53.06 11.36 26.74
CA LEU A 270 52.79 12.72 27.23
C LEU A 270 52.45 12.73 28.72
N THR A 271 51.70 11.73 29.20
CA THR A 271 51.38 11.54 30.62
C THR A 271 52.63 11.26 31.46
N GLU A 272 53.50 10.34 31.01
CA GLU A 272 54.78 10.02 31.68
C GLU A 272 55.73 11.23 31.72
N ASN A 273 55.82 11.99 30.64
CA ASN A 273 56.60 13.23 30.59
C ASN A 273 56.03 14.31 31.52
N THR A 274 54.71 14.44 31.62
CA THR A 274 54.04 15.40 32.53
C THR A 274 54.33 15.07 34.00
N GLN A 275 54.25 13.80 34.39
CA GLN A 275 54.63 13.35 35.74
C GLN A 275 56.13 13.60 36.02
N THR A 276 56.98 13.37 35.02
CA THR A 276 58.43 13.63 35.11
C THR A 276 58.74 15.12 35.30
N LEU A 277 57.97 16.02 34.68
CA LEU A 277 58.09 17.46 34.88
C LEU A 277 57.62 17.86 36.29
N GLN A 278 56.47 17.39 36.75
CA GLN A 278 55.97 17.66 38.11
C GLN A 278 56.97 17.25 39.21
N MET A 279 57.65 16.11 39.04
CA MET A 279 58.71 15.65 39.95
C MET A 279 59.96 16.56 39.91
N LYS A 280 60.32 17.09 38.73
CA LYS A 280 61.41 18.09 38.60
C LYS A 280 61.03 19.42 39.24
N ASP A 281 59.80 19.90 39.05
CA ASP A 281 59.30 21.15 39.64
C ASP A 281 59.28 21.07 41.17
N LYS A 282 58.81 19.94 41.74
CA LYS A 282 58.92 19.68 43.18
C LYS A 282 60.37 19.72 43.67
N THR A 283 61.28 19.10 42.93
CA THR A 283 62.73 19.12 43.23
C THR A 283 63.33 20.53 43.14
N LEU A 284 62.83 21.38 42.23
CA LEU A 284 63.23 22.78 42.11
C LEU A 284 62.73 23.61 43.29
N VAL A 285 61.47 23.44 43.71
CA VAL A 285 60.91 24.11 44.90
C VAL A 285 61.69 23.70 46.16
N GLU A 286 62.00 22.41 46.34
CA GLU A 286 62.83 21.94 47.45
C GLU A 286 64.22 22.61 47.45
N LYS A 287 64.90 22.68 46.30
CA LYS A 287 66.17 23.41 46.16
C LYS A 287 66.05 24.91 46.40
N GLU A 288 64.94 25.54 46.00
CA GLU A 288 64.70 26.97 46.25
C GLU A 288 64.50 27.25 47.75
N THR A 289 63.83 26.37 48.49
CA THR A 289 63.72 26.49 49.95
C THR A 289 65.05 26.31 50.67
N LEU A 290 65.89 25.36 50.24
CA LEU A 290 67.26 25.19 50.74
C LEU A 290 68.12 26.43 50.45
N LEU A 291 68.04 27.01 49.25
CA LEU A 291 68.73 28.26 48.92
C LEU A 291 68.29 29.43 49.80
N LYS A 292 66.99 29.54 50.11
CA LYS A 292 66.46 30.55 51.05
C LYS A 292 67.02 30.34 52.47
N GLN A 293 67.11 29.11 52.96
CA GLN A 293 67.70 28.78 54.26
C GLN A 293 69.20 29.10 54.32
N ILE A 294 69.97 28.69 53.30
CA ILE A 294 71.41 28.99 53.17
C ILE A 294 71.64 30.51 53.15
N LYS A 295 70.78 31.26 52.44
CA LYS A 295 70.86 32.72 52.44
C LYS A 295 70.62 33.30 53.83
N THR A 296 69.62 32.83 54.59
CA THR A 296 69.36 33.37 55.94
C THR A 296 70.49 33.09 56.94
N GLU A 297 71.20 31.96 56.83
CA GLU A 297 72.40 31.70 57.63
C GLU A 297 73.62 32.51 57.15
N LEU A 298 73.72 32.80 55.84
CA LEU A 298 74.73 33.72 55.31
C LEU A 298 74.49 35.17 55.80
N ASP A 299 73.25 35.67 55.75
CA ASP A 299 72.89 37.00 56.26
C ASP A 299 73.17 37.12 57.78
N LYS A 300 72.97 36.03 58.54
CA LYS A 300 73.30 35.92 59.98
C LYS A 300 74.81 35.91 60.24
N THR A 301 75.59 35.09 59.53
CA THR A 301 77.06 35.06 59.69
C THR A 301 77.73 36.36 59.23
N ILE A 302 77.20 37.02 58.20
CA ILE A 302 77.60 38.40 57.82
C ILE A 302 77.34 39.39 58.97
N LYS A 303 76.21 39.27 59.68
CA LYS A 303 75.93 40.10 60.85
C LYS A 303 76.91 39.82 62.00
N GLU A 304 77.15 38.55 62.33
CA GLU A 304 78.09 38.13 63.38
C GLU A 304 79.53 38.60 63.09
N LEU A 305 79.97 38.54 61.82
CA LEU A 305 81.24 39.12 61.37
C LEU A 305 81.25 40.65 61.51
N LYS A 306 80.17 41.34 61.17
CA LYS A 306 80.06 42.81 61.29
C LYS A 306 79.96 43.28 62.74
N ASP A 307 79.41 42.48 63.65
CA ASP A 307 79.43 42.72 65.10
C ASP A 307 80.85 42.47 65.65
N SER A 308 81.53 41.40 65.20
CA SER A 308 82.93 41.10 65.54
C SER A 308 83.91 42.17 65.04
N GLN A 309 83.70 42.71 63.84
CA GLN A 309 84.49 43.83 63.30
C GLN A 309 84.38 45.06 64.19
N ARG A 310 83.16 45.45 64.59
CA ARG A 310 82.96 46.58 65.52
C ARG A 310 83.69 46.36 66.85
N HIS A 311 83.70 45.14 67.38
CA HIS A 311 84.44 44.84 68.60
C HIS A 311 85.98 44.91 68.43
N MET A 312 86.49 44.61 67.24
CA MET A 312 87.91 44.83 66.91
C MET A 312 88.23 46.33 66.73
N GLU A 313 87.31 47.11 66.16
CA GLU A 313 87.42 48.58 66.07
C GLU A 313 87.42 49.22 67.47
N GLU A 314 86.51 48.80 68.36
CA GLU A 314 86.51 49.17 69.79
C GLU A 314 87.87 48.89 70.44
N LYS A 315 88.39 47.66 70.32
CA LYS A 315 89.70 47.28 70.86
C LYS A 315 90.85 48.09 70.29
N ASN A 316 90.82 48.43 69.00
CA ASN A 316 91.80 49.33 68.40
C ASN A 316 91.72 50.74 69.01
N THR A 317 90.53 51.30 69.25
CA THR A 317 90.41 52.61 69.95
C THR A 317 90.88 52.55 71.41
N GLN A 318 90.61 51.45 72.13
CA GLN A 318 91.14 51.24 73.48
C GLN A 318 92.67 51.19 73.49
N LEU A 319 93.27 50.48 72.52
CA LEU A 319 94.72 50.36 72.39
C LEU A 319 95.38 51.69 71.99
N GLU A 320 94.73 52.50 71.15
CA GLU A 320 95.23 53.85 70.81
C GLU A 320 95.14 54.81 72.02
N ASN A 321 94.07 54.73 72.81
CA ASN A 321 93.97 55.44 74.08
C ASN A 321 95.06 55.00 75.08
N MET A 322 95.41 53.70 75.12
CA MET A 322 96.53 53.21 75.93
C MET A 322 97.89 53.73 75.43
N LYS A 323 98.14 53.82 74.12
CA LYS A 323 99.35 54.46 73.57
C LYS A 323 99.44 55.93 73.97
N LYS A 324 98.33 56.67 73.90
CA LYS A 324 98.29 58.08 74.33
C LYS A 324 98.63 58.22 75.82
N LEU A 325 98.04 57.39 76.67
CA LEU A 325 98.33 57.36 78.11
C LEU A 325 99.80 56.98 78.39
N LEU A 326 100.38 56.05 77.61
CA LEU A 326 101.81 55.73 77.68
C LEU A 326 102.68 56.94 77.32
N SER A 327 102.33 57.71 76.29
CA SER A 327 103.05 58.94 75.91
C SER A 327 102.95 60.03 77.00
N GLU A 328 101.80 60.17 77.66
CA GLU A 328 101.63 61.00 78.85
C GLU A 328 102.49 60.50 80.04
N LYS A 329 102.65 59.18 80.19
CA LYS A 329 103.54 58.61 81.22
C LYS A 329 105.02 58.78 80.90
N GLU A 330 105.44 58.63 79.64
CA GLU A 330 106.80 58.94 79.21
C GLU A 330 107.17 60.41 79.42
N THR A 331 106.24 61.34 79.14
CA THR A 331 106.47 62.77 79.34
C THR A 331 106.48 63.14 80.83
N GLN A 332 105.67 62.48 81.67
CA GLN A 332 105.78 62.57 83.13
C GLN A 332 107.13 62.04 83.65
N LEU A 333 107.62 60.91 83.13
CA LEU A 333 108.94 60.37 83.48
C LEU A 333 110.08 61.32 83.04
N LYS A 334 110.08 61.78 81.79
CA LYS A 334 111.05 62.77 81.26
C LYS A 334 111.06 64.10 82.03
N ASN A 335 110.00 64.43 82.76
CA ASN A 335 109.97 65.59 83.66
C ASN A 335 110.51 65.24 85.06
N ARG A 336 110.17 64.07 85.63
CA ARG A 336 110.78 63.56 86.87
C ARG A 336 112.29 63.36 86.75
N ASP A 337 112.80 62.97 85.57
CA ASP A 337 114.24 62.87 85.32
C ASP A 337 114.94 64.23 85.39
N LYS A 338 114.26 65.33 84.99
CA LYS A 338 114.76 66.71 85.15
C LYS A 338 114.73 67.14 86.62
N GLU A 339 113.65 66.83 87.34
CA GLU A 339 113.55 67.09 88.79
C GLU A 339 114.66 66.37 89.56
N LEU A 340 114.89 65.09 89.24
CA LEU A 340 116.02 64.30 89.75
C LEU A 340 117.35 64.95 89.39
N LYS A 341 117.58 65.32 88.12
CA LYS A 341 118.82 65.98 87.69
C LYS A 341 119.09 67.28 88.47
N THR A 342 118.08 68.13 88.66
CA THR A 342 118.22 69.35 89.48
C THR A 342 118.43 69.05 90.97
N SER A 343 117.96 67.91 91.46
CA SER A 343 118.20 67.44 92.84
C SER A 343 119.60 66.86 93.00
N THR A 344 120.13 66.15 92.00
CA THR A 344 121.53 65.70 91.95
C THR A 344 122.49 66.89 91.98
N ASN A 345 122.26 67.91 91.15
CA ASN A 345 123.09 69.11 91.13
C ASN A 345 123.09 69.87 92.49
N LYS A 346 121.99 69.80 93.27
CA LYS A 346 121.93 70.33 94.64
C LYS A 346 122.70 69.49 95.65
N LEU A 347 122.65 68.16 95.53
CA LEU A 347 123.47 67.25 96.34
C LEU A 347 124.97 67.40 96.05
N GLU A 348 125.32 67.69 94.80
CA GLU A 348 126.69 68.00 94.37
C GLU A 348 127.20 69.30 95.03
N THR A 349 126.38 70.35 95.10
CA THR A 349 126.73 71.60 95.82
C THR A 349 126.89 71.38 97.33
N LEU A 350 125.99 70.61 97.96
CA LEU A 350 126.10 70.23 99.38
C LEU A 350 127.33 69.33 99.65
N GLY A 351 127.75 68.53 98.67
CA GLY A 351 129.00 67.75 98.73
C GLY A 351 130.24 68.64 98.73
N GLN A 352 130.23 69.74 97.96
CA GLN A 352 131.27 70.77 98.01
C GLN A 352 131.36 71.42 99.40
N GLU A 353 130.23 71.86 99.97
CA GLU A 353 130.19 72.46 101.31
C GLU A 353 130.72 71.52 102.41
N LEU A 354 130.46 70.21 102.29
CA LEU A 354 131.02 69.20 103.19
C LEU A 354 132.54 69.04 103.04
N GLN A 355 133.09 69.12 101.83
CA GLN A 355 134.55 69.07 101.61
C GLN A 355 135.29 70.33 102.10
N ASP A 356 134.63 71.49 102.13
CA ASP A 356 135.19 72.69 102.76
C ASP A 356 135.14 72.55 104.30
N LYS A 357 134.04 72.02 104.85
CA LYS A 357 133.92 71.70 106.29
C LYS A 357 134.95 70.69 106.78
N GLU A 358 135.29 69.69 105.98
CA GLU A 358 136.28 68.68 106.35
C GLU A 358 137.71 69.24 106.41
N ARG A 359 138.09 70.15 105.50
CA ARG A 359 139.34 70.94 105.62
C ARG A 359 139.35 71.81 106.88
N GLU A 360 138.22 72.46 107.19
CA GLU A 360 138.03 73.28 108.40
C GLU A 360 138.21 72.47 109.71
N LEU A 361 138.08 71.14 109.66
CA LEU A 361 138.33 70.22 110.78
C LEU A 361 139.78 69.73 110.81
N GLN A 362 140.41 69.47 109.67
CA GLN A 362 141.80 69.02 109.59
C GLN A 362 142.78 70.08 110.12
N GLU A 363 142.57 71.37 109.83
CA GLU A 363 143.39 72.45 110.41
C GLU A 363 143.29 72.49 111.95
N LYS A 364 142.08 72.33 112.50
CA LYS A 364 141.86 72.30 113.97
C LYS A 364 142.50 71.08 114.63
N MET A 365 142.62 69.97 113.91
CA MET A 365 143.30 68.76 114.39
C MET A 365 144.82 68.96 114.53
N ILE A 366 145.45 69.70 113.61
CA ILE A 366 146.89 70.04 113.68
C ILE A 366 147.19 70.90 114.93
N VAL A 367 146.35 71.89 115.21
CA VAL A 367 146.49 72.77 116.38
C VAL A 367 146.39 72.01 117.71
N LEU A 368 145.49 71.00 117.79
CA LEU A 368 145.34 70.17 118.98
C LEU A 368 146.57 69.28 119.25
N GLU A 369 147.21 68.74 118.21
CA GLU A 369 148.39 67.90 118.37
C GLU A 369 149.62 68.72 118.84
N GLN A 370 149.73 70.01 118.46
CA GLN A 370 150.77 70.91 118.97
C GLN A 370 150.59 71.29 120.46
N GLN A 371 149.35 71.50 120.92
CA GLN A 371 149.06 71.75 122.34
C GLN A 371 149.41 70.55 123.24
N LYS A 372 149.32 69.34 122.68
CA LYS A 372 149.66 68.07 123.34
C LYS A 372 151.16 67.92 123.61
N THR A 373 152.01 68.43 122.72
CA THR A 373 153.48 68.41 122.90
C THR A 373 153.96 69.38 123.98
N GLU A 374 153.41 70.60 124.09
CA GLU A 374 153.79 71.52 125.18
C GLU A 374 153.46 70.98 126.59
N LEU A 375 152.41 70.15 126.68
CA LEU A 375 151.97 69.53 127.93
C LEU A 375 152.93 68.44 128.42
N ALA A 376 153.66 67.79 127.51
CA ALA A 376 154.66 66.78 127.85
C ALA A 376 155.92 67.41 128.48
N GLU A 377 156.40 68.54 127.95
CA GLU A 377 157.60 69.21 128.48
C GLU A 377 157.35 69.82 129.88
N LYS A 378 156.15 70.37 130.12
CA LYS A 378 155.77 70.97 131.42
C LYS A 378 155.74 69.95 132.58
N ASN A 379 155.40 68.68 132.31
CA ASN A 379 155.44 67.63 133.34
C ASN A 379 156.86 67.24 133.75
N LYS A 380 157.81 67.19 132.80
CA LYS A 380 159.22 66.86 133.09
C LYS A 380 159.87 67.87 134.05
N HIS A 381 159.45 69.13 133.97
CA HIS A 381 159.96 70.23 134.80
C HIS A 381 159.32 70.32 136.21
N LEU A 382 158.44 69.37 136.56
CA LEU A 382 157.89 69.20 137.91
C LEU A 382 158.70 68.20 138.74
N GLU A 383 159.13 67.08 138.16
CA GLU A 383 159.99 66.09 138.84
C GLU A 383 161.35 66.71 139.26
N GLU A 384 161.87 67.65 138.47
CA GLU A 384 163.09 68.43 138.79
C GLU A 384 162.92 69.44 139.94
N LYS A 385 161.69 69.67 140.45
CA LYS A 385 161.43 70.60 141.56
C LYS A 385 161.23 69.93 142.91
N GLU A 386 160.77 68.69 142.95
CA GLU A 386 160.64 67.96 144.22
C GLU A 386 162.02 67.64 144.85
N THR A 387 163.03 67.41 144.01
CA THR A 387 164.43 67.18 144.44
C THR A 387 165.12 68.43 145.01
N LEU A 388 164.63 69.63 144.71
CA LEU A 388 165.13 70.91 145.26
C LEU A 388 164.40 71.35 146.54
N LEU A 389 163.29 70.72 146.89
CA LEU A 389 162.53 71.03 148.10
C LEU A 389 163.14 70.38 149.35
N THR A 390 163.59 69.12 149.23
CA THR A 390 164.27 68.37 150.30
C THR A 390 165.60 68.98 150.76
N GLU A 391 166.27 69.76 149.90
CA GLU A 391 167.52 70.45 150.22
C GLU A 391 167.31 71.82 150.92
N ARG A 392 166.07 72.34 150.94
CA ARG A 392 165.76 73.67 151.47
C ARG A 392 165.26 73.68 152.91
N GLU A 393 164.65 72.58 153.38
CA GLU A 393 164.16 72.48 154.77
C GLU A 393 165.30 72.43 155.80
N THR A 394 166.46 71.87 155.42
CA THR A 394 167.66 71.83 156.28
C THR A 394 168.24 73.22 156.58
N GLN A 395 168.00 74.21 155.72
CA GLN A 395 168.57 75.57 155.85
C GLN A 395 167.72 76.52 156.72
N LEU A 396 166.46 76.18 157.03
CA LEU A 396 165.58 77.03 157.83
C LEU A 396 165.82 76.92 159.34
N MET A 397 166.31 75.77 159.83
CA MET A 397 166.59 75.54 161.26
C MET A 397 167.65 76.48 161.87
N GLU A 398 168.44 77.18 161.06
CA GLU A 398 169.58 77.97 161.55
C GLU A 398 169.28 79.49 161.65
N ARG A 399 168.19 79.98 161.03
CA ARG A 399 167.97 81.43 160.84
C ARG A 399 167.09 82.12 161.86
N ASP A 400 166.18 81.40 162.53
CA ASP A 400 165.23 81.99 163.50
C ASP A 400 165.88 82.39 164.83
N LYS A 401 167.13 81.97 165.05
CA LYS A 401 167.91 82.24 166.28
C LYS A 401 168.39 83.70 166.43
N LEU A 402 168.13 84.56 165.44
CA LEU A 402 168.83 85.85 165.28
C LEU A 402 167.94 87.11 165.21
N PHE A 403 166.60 86.98 165.17
CA PHE A 403 165.74 88.14 164.89
C PHE A 403 165.05 88.79 166.11
N GLN A 404 164.69 88.02 167.14
CA GLN A 404 163.91 88.55 168.27
C GLN A 404 164.71 89.29 169.36
N GLU A 405 166.02 89.48 169.18
CA GLU A 405 166.81 90.37 170.06
C GLU A 405 166.62 91.86 169.72
N LYS A 406 166.13 92.20 168.51
CA LYS A 406 166.03 93.61 168.04
C LYS A 406 164.68 94.29 168.23
N ASP A 407 163.58 93.55 168.38
CA ASP A 407 162.23 94.16 168.44
C ASP A 407 161.95 94.86 169.80
N ARG A 408 162.81 94.67 170.80
CA ARG A 408 162.67 95.23 172.16
C ARG A 408 162.81 96.76 172.26
N LEU A 409 163.10 97.48 171.18
CA LEU A 409 163.52 98.90 171.23
C LEU A 409 162.76 99.89 170.35
N LEU A 410 161.71 99.49 169.61
CA LEU A 410 160.85 100.41 168.86
C LEU A 410 159.35 100.21 169.11
N GLU A 411 158.99 99.69 170.29
CA GLU A 411 157.61 99.71 170.81
C GLU A 411 157.24 101.10 171.41
N GLU A 412 157.52 102.20 170.70
CA GLU A 412 157.03 103.53 171.09
C GLU A 412 156.86 104.49 169.90
N LYS A 413 155.64 105.06 169.76
CA LYS A 413 155.25 106.23 168.93
C LYS A 413 155.71 106.21 167.45
N THR A 414 154.86 106.14 166.43
CA THR A 414 153.39 106.39 166.33
C THR A 414 152.80 105.55 165.17
N LYS A 415 151.58 104.97 165.24
CA LYS A 415 150.31 105.31 165.92
C LYS A 415 149.50 106.46 165.29
N GLN A 416 149.03 106.29 164.05
CA GLN A 416 147.73 106.79 163.56
C GLN A 416 147.32 106.16 162.20
N LEU A 417 146.29 105.27 162.23
CA LEU A 417 145.18 105.05 161.26
C LEU A 417 145.46 104.77 159.75
N GLN A 418 144.75 103.88 159.00
CA GLN A 418 143.92 102.66 159.21
C GLN A 418 143.65 102.03 157.79
N GLU A 419 143.74 100.71 157.53
CA GLU A 419 142.69 99.63 157.54
C GLU A 419 141.55 99.76 156.49
N GLN A 420 140.90 98.75 155.86
CA GLN A 420 140.97 97.25 155.67
C GLN A 420 139.95 96.90 154.50
N THR A 421 140.19 96.16 153.39
CA THR A 421 140.33 94.69 153.06
C THR A 421 139.08 93.75 152.96
N GLY A 422 138.71 93.30 151.73
CA GLY A 422 138.09 91.98 151.36
C GLY A 422 136.54 91.79 151.40
N PRO A 423 135.95 90.63 150.98
CA PRO A 423 136.26 89.72 149.83
C PRO A 423 135.02 89.02 149.11
N GLU A 424 135.24 88.24 148.02
CA GLU A 424 134.39 87.13 147.45
C GLU A 424 132.96 87.42 146.88
N SER A 425 132.16 86.57 146.16
CA SER A 425 132.22 85.18 145.61
C SER A 425 131.33 85.00 144.31
N SER A 426 131.18 83.80 143.68
CA SER A 426 130.36 83.62 142.43
C SER A 426 129.81 82.21 142.00
N ALA A 427 128.75 82.21 141.13
CA ALA A 427 128.39 81.28 140.00
C ALA A 427 127.16 80.27 140.02
N LEU A 428 126.56 80.05 138.80
CA LEU A 428 125.83 78.86 138.21
C LEU A 428 124.25 78.61 138.20
N ILE A 429 123.70 78.22 137.00
CA ILE A 429 122.74 77.08 136.65
C ILE A 429 121.17 77.20 136.27
N ARG A 430 120.75 76.63 135.09
CA ARG A 430 119.46 75.89 134.62
C ARG A 430 118.12 76.46 133.95
N ILE A 431 117.58 75.73 132.92
CA ILE A 431 116.15 75.14 132.67
C ILE A 431 115.07 75.56 131.53
N LYS A 432 114.65 74.59 130.64
CA LYS A 432 113.33 74.10 129.97
C LYS A 432 112.36 74.73 128.84
N ASN A 433 112.04 73.90 127.77
CA ASN A 433 110.75 73.27 127.19
C ASN A 433 109.65 73.77 126.11
N CYS A 434 109.03 72.80 125.33
CA CYS A 434 107.68 72.66 124.57
C CYS A 434 107.52 73.00 123.01
N ARG A 435 106.52 72.66 122.10
CA ARG A 435 105.31 71.73 121.78
C ARG A 435 104.74 72.02 120.29
N GLU A 436 103.74 71.45 119.51
CA GLU A 436 102.93 70.17 119.25
C GLU A 436 101.92 70.27 117.97
N ALA A 437 101.22 69.23 117.39
CA ALA A 437 100.35 69.26 116.12
C ALA A 437 99.28 68.10 115.79
N LEU A 438 98.33 68.15 114.75
CA LEU A 438 97.14 67.21 114.41
C LEU A 438 96.53 67.09 112.89
N PRO A 439 95.53 66.18 112.48
CA PRO A 439 95.13 65.72 111.05
C PRO A 439 93.58 65.58 110.49
N PRO A 440 92.97 64.57 109.70
CA PRO A 440 92.02 64.72 108.47
C PRO A 440 90.66 63.83 108.21
N THR A 441 89.97 63.77 106.99
CA THR A 441 88.53 63.20 106.66
C THR A 441 88.11 62.56 105.22
N MET A 442 86.80 62.19 104.85
CA MET A 442 86.26 61.23 103.72
C MET A 442 84.78 61.33 103.00
N SER A 443 84.34 60.46 101.97
CA SER A 443 82.94 59.81 101.57
C SER A 443 81.98 60.05 100.24
N GLY A 444 80.95 59.17 99.82
CA GLY A 444 79.80 59.33 98.72
C GLY A 444 78.87 58.13 98.07
N LEU A 445 77.60 58.28 97.44
CA LEU A 445 76.48 57.30 96.84
C LEU A 445 75.35 57.87 95.79
N THR A 446 74.18 57.40 95.09
CA THR A 446 73.22 56.23 94.57
C THR A 446 72.00 56.74 93.57
N GLN A 447 70.85 56.22 92.90
CA GLN A 447 69.92 55.04 92.37
C GLN A 447 68.65 55.53 91.42
N ASP A 448 67.50 54.99 90.77
CA ASP A 448 66.61 53.78 90.27
C ASP A 448 65.28 54.22 89.36
N SER A 449 64.17 53.62 88.72
CA SER A 449 63.51 52.34 88.05
C SER A 449 62.02 52.46 87.32
N ALA A 450 61.35 51.55 86.47
CA ALA A 450 59.93 51.65 85.74
C ALA A 450 59.15 50.41 84.92
N ALA A 451 57.83 50.45 84.40
CA ALA A 451 57.00 49.34 83.61
C ALA A 451 55.56 49.56 82.78
N PRO A 452 54.90 48.62 81.94
CA PRO A 452 53.66 48.74 80.95
C PRO A 452 52.50 47.59 80.64
N ILE A 453 51.46 47.65 79.66
CA ILE A 453 50.24 46.68 79.37
C ILE A 453 49.38 46.61 77.94
N ARG A 454 48.33 45.70 77.59
CA ARG A 454 47.49 45.54 76.25
C ARG A 454 46.00 44.82 76.09
N ARG A 455 45.39 44.37 74.89
CA ARG A 455 43.89 43.94 74.54
C ARG A 455 43.47 42.82 73.38
N ARG A 456 42.18 42.60 72.84
CA ARG A 456 41.50 41.45 71.97
C ARG A 456 40.28 41.81 70.92
N ASN A 457 39.35 41.10 70.10
CA ASN A 457 38.65 39.75 69.71
C ASN A 457 37.58 39.71 68.43
N SER A 458 37.10 38.60 67.67
CA SER A 458 35.77 38.38 66.81
C SER A 458 35.52 37.13 65.76
N MET A 459 34.27 36.77 65.19
CA MET A 459 33.77 35.65 64.15
C MET A 459 32.33 35.86 63.41
N ASP A 460 31.48 35.11 62.54
CA ASP A 460 31.21 33.80 61.69
C ASP A 460 29.97 33.94 60.59
N GLY A 461 29.22 33.11 59.71
CA GLY A 461 28.90 31.66 59.16
C GLY A 461 27.71 31.45 58.04
N GLY A 462 27.28 30.24 57.41
CA GLY A 462 26.13 30.01 56.33
C GLY A 462 25.70 28.58 55.62
N ARG A 463 24.61 28.35 54.74
CA ARG A 463 24.08 26.99 54.06
C ARG A 463 22.98 26.89 52.79
N PRO A 464 22.29 25.73 52.25
CA PRO A 464 21.79 25.41 50.78
C PRO A 464 20.44 24.52 50.35
N THR A 465 20.17 24.06 49.03
CA THR A 465 19.47 22.77 48.37
C THR A 465 18.09 22.60 47.49
N LEU A 466 17.96 21.63 46.46
CA LEU A 466 16.81 20.81 45.71
C LEU A 466 15.91 21.27 44.43
N GLY A 467 15.10 20.54 43.50
CA GLY A 467 14.75 19.14 42.90
C GLY A 467 13.40 18.89 41.96
N GLY A 468 13.19 17.88 41.00
CA GLY A 468 11.86 17.49 40.22
C GLY A 468 11.76 16.52 38.88
N GLU A 469 10.57 15.94 38.38
CA GLU A 469 10.25 15.00 37.13
C GLU A 469 8.68 14.65 36.77
N SER A 470 8.01 13.85 35.80
CA SER A 470 8.05 13.22 34.36
C SER A 470 6.75 12.40 33.75
N TYR A 471 6.68 11.85 32.44
CA TYR A 471 5.74 10.84 31.64
C TYR A 471 4.50 11.16 30.62
N SER A 472 4.08 10.24 29.64
CA SER A 472 2.93 10.27 28.57
C SER A 472 2.71 8.90 27.74
N PRO A 473 1.99 8.55 26.58
CA PRO A 473 0.88 9.03 25.60
C PRO A 473 -0.16 7.94 24.93
N HIS A 474 -1.05 8.21 23.87
CA HIS A 474 -1.61 7.30 22.71
C HIS A 474 -3.07 7.47 22.01
N SER A 475 -3.19 7.40 20.63
CA SER A 475 -4.17 6.68 19.65
C SER A 475 -5.74 6.91 19.52
N PRO A 476 -6.58 6.40 18.51
CA PRO A 476 -6.49 5.98 17.05
C PRO A 476 -7.70 6.25 16.02
N VAL A 477 -7.46 5.92 14.71
CA VAL A 477 -8.19 5.70 13.38
C VAL A 477 -9.73 5.45 13.16
N SER A 478 -10.31 5.86 11.99
CA SER A 478 -11.44 5.20 11.24
C SER A 478 -11.47 5.47 9.68
N VAL A 479 -12.54 5.12 8.89
CA VAL A 479 -12.46 4.71 7.44
C VAL A 479 -13.44 5.39 6.40
N PRO A 480 -13.06 5.55 5.10
CA PRO A 480 -13.84 5.48 3.82
C PRO A 480 -15.35 5.81 3.68
N VAL A 481 -15.70 6.95 3.05
CA VAL A 481 -16.92 7.30 2.25
C VAL A 481 -16.38 7.93 0.94
N ALA A 482 -17.19 8.41 -0.02
CA ALA A 482 -16.66 9.12 -1.20
C ALA A 482 -15.80 10.34 -0.79
N GLU A 483 -14.49 10.26 -1.03
CA GLU A 483 -13.46 10.97 -0.26
C GLU A 483 -12.64 11.94 -1.12
N LEU A 484 -12.78 13.24 -0.83
CA LEU A 484 -11.78 14.24 -1.17
C LEU A 484 -10.58 14.09 -0.22
N ARG A 485 -9.37 14.11 -0.77
CA ARG A 485 -8.10 14.02 -0.02
C ARG A 485 -7.31 15.30 -0.23
N LEU A 486 -7.04 16.01 0.85
CA LEU A 486 -6.41 17.32 0.87
C LEU A 486 -5.12 17.23 1.68
N VAL A 487 -4.00 17.73 1.14
CA VAL A 487 -2.71 17.79 1.85
C VAL A 487 -2.39 19.25 2.15
N LEU A 488 -2.29 19.62 3.43
CA LEU A 488 -1.96 20.98 3.85
C LEU A 488 -0.46 21.18 3.84
N LEU A 489 0.01 22.20 3.14
CA LEU A 489 1.41 22.59 3.02
C LEU A 489 1.61 24.01 3.54
N GLY A 490 2.81 24.34 4.01
CA GLY A 490 3.16 25.68 4.52
C GLY A 490 3.97 25.63 5.81
N ARG A 491 4.50 26.80 6.20
CA ARG A 491 5.46 26.94 7.30
C ARG A 491 4.82 26.82 8.69
N THR A 492 5.59 26.54 9.73
CA THR A 492 5.09 26.61 11.12
C THR A 492 4.57 28.02 11.43
N GLY A 493 3.38 28.12 12.04
CA GLY A 493 2.73 29.42 12.31
C GLY A 493 1.90 30.00 11.16
N SER A 494 1.84 29.34 9.99
CA SER A 494 0.92 29.71 8.88
C SER A 494 -0.56 29.37 9.16
N GLY A 495 -0.86 28.64 10.23
CA GLY A 495 -2.22 28.24 10.59
C GLY A 495 -2.72 26.97 9.91
N LYS A 496 -1.84 26.12 9.34
CA LYS A 496 -2.24 24.86 8.68
C LYS A 496 -3.26 24.03 9.46
N SER A 497 -2.91 23.63 10.68
CA SER A 497 -3.72 22.75 11.51
C SER A 497 -5.08 23.40 11.88
N ALA A 498 -5.10 24.72 12.08
CA ALA A 498 -6.34 25.49 12.32
C ALA A 498 -7.23 25.56 11.06
N ALA A 499 -6.63 25.81 9.88
CA ALA A 499 -7.34 25.73 8.60
C ALA A 499 -7.87 24.31 8.34
N GLY A 500 -7.12 23.26 8.69
CA GLY A 500 -7.55 21.87 8.63
C GLY A 500 -8.73 21.56 9.55
N ASN A 501 -8.70 22.08 10.79
CA ASN A 501 -9.82 21.99 11.72
C ASN A 501 -11.07 22.71 11.17
N THR A 502 -10.90 23.91 10.61
CA THR A 502 -11.96 24.69 9.97
C THR A 502 -12.56 23.94 8.77
N ILE A 503 -11.72 23.40 7.87
CA ILE A 503 -12.14 22.58 6.72
C ILE A 503 -12.92 21.34 7.16
N LEU A 504 -12.60 20.76 8.32
CA LEU A 504 -13.29 19.59 8.87
C LEU A 504 -14.49 19.92 9.76
N GLY A 505 -14.85 21.20 9.92
CA GLY A 505 -15.94 21.64 10.80
C GLY A 505 -15.71 21.35 12.28
N ARG A 506 -14.44 21.28 12.71
CA ARG A 506 -14.05 20.96 14.09
C ARG A 506 -13.58 22.21 14.82
N GLU A 507 -14.20 22.52 15.96
CA GLU A 507 -13.64 23.51 16.88
C GLU A 507 -12.30 23.01 17.43
N GLU A 508 -11.33 23.91 17.66
CA GLU A 508 -10.05 23.51 18.26
C GLU A 508 -10.27 22.86 19.63
N ARG A 509 -9.68 21.67 19.81
CA ARG A 509 -9.68 20.96 21.09
C ARG A 509 -8.84 21.76 22.10
N LYS A 510 -9.50 22.65 22.85
CA LYS A 510 -8.95 23.47 23.96
C LYS A 510 -8.55 22.64 25.20
N GLN A 511 -7.83 21.52 24.99
CA GLN A 511 -7.18 20.70 26.02
C GLN A 511 -5.69 21.03 26.10
N ALA A 512 -5.37 22.32 26.25
CA ALA A 512 -4.00 22.83 26.45
C ALA A 512 -3.90 23.83 27.62
N ALA A 513 -4.94 23.93 28.46
CA ALA A 513 -4.98 24.84 29.61
C ALA A 513 -4.13 24.37 30.83
N THR A 514 -3.40 23.26 30.70
CA THR A 514 -2.63 22.62 31.78
C THR A 514 -1.19 22.23 31.37
N SER A 515 -0.70 22.71 30.23
CA SER A 515 0.65 22.45 29.73
C SER A 515 1.24 23.71 29.11
N THR A 516 2.20 24.34 29.79
CA THR A 516 2.81 25.64 29.41
C THR A 516 3.89 25.50 28.34
N ASP A 517 3.59 24.81 27.23
CA ASP A 517 4.51 24.57 26.13
C ASP A 517 4.04 25.25 24.83
N THR A 518 4.60 26.42 24.55
CA THR A 518 4.32 27.21 23.35
C THR A 518 5.01 26.63 22.10
N SER A 519 4.51 25.50 21.58
CA SER A 519 4.68 25.16 20.15
C SER A 519 3.66 24.10 19.65
N THR A 520 2.56 24.56 19.06
CA THR A 520 1.62 23.72 18.27
C THR A 520 2.19 23.39 16.88
N SER A 521 3.43 22.88 16.84
CA SER A 521 4.11 22.49 15.60
C SER A 521 3.95 20.99 15.36
N THR A 522 3.11 20.61 14.39
CA THR A 522 3.02 19.26 13.81
C THR A 522 4.43 18.71 13.54
N GLN A 523 4.74 17.51 14.05
CA GLN A 523 6.08 16.89 14.00
C GLN A 523 6.20 15.80 12.93
N GLN A 524 5.07 15.21 12.54
CA GLN A 524 4.93 14.15 11.55
C GLN A 524 3.57 14.36 10.86
N SER A 525 3.43 13.95 9.61
CA SER A 525 2.18 14.09 8.86
C SER A 525 1.06 13.25 9.49
N GLU A 526 -0.12 13.83 9.69
CA GLU A 526 -1.28 13.18 10.33
C GLU A 526 -2.54 13.37 9.49
N SER A 527 -3.31 12.29 9.27
CA SER A 527 -4.58 12.35 8.53
C SER A 527 -5.81 12.32 9.43
N THR A 528 -6.71 13.27 9.21
CA THR A 528 -8.00 13.36 9.90
C THR A 528 -9.13 13.34 8.88
N GLN A 529 -10.15 12.51 9.13
CA GLN A 529 -11.33 12.39 8.27
C GLN A 529 -12.57 13.03 8.90
N GLY A 530 -13.45 13.61 8.07
CA GLY A 530 -14.74 14.17 8.46
C GLY A 530 -15.75 14.13 7.32
N GLU A 531 -16.99 14.50 7.60
CA GLU A 531 -18.04 14.69 6.58
C GLU A 531 -18.50 16.15 6.62
N VAL A 532 -18.39 16.85 5.50
CA VAL A 532 -18.55 18.31 5.40
C VAL A 532 -19.22 18.64 4.08
N ALA A 533 -20.29 19.43 4.11
CA ALA A 533 -21.11 19.75 2.93
C ALA A 533 -21.54 18.50 2.11
N GLY A 534 -21.85 17.38 2.78
CA GLY A 534 -22.23 16.10 2.17
C GLY A 534 -21.08 15.32 1.50
N ARG A 535 -19.85 15.82 1.57
CA ARG A 535 -18.63 15.19 1.03
C ARG A 535 -17.85 14.57 2.19
N LYS A 536 -17.22 13.40 2.01
CA LYS A 536 -16.18 12.99 2.96
C LYS A 536 -14.89 13.73 2.60
N VAL A 537 -14.26 14.32 3.62
CA VAL A 537 -13.00 15.05 3.46
C VAL A 537 -11.97 14.43 4.39
N THR A 538 -10.83 14.05 3.81
CA THR A 538 -9.64 13.59 4.53
C THR A 538 -8.58 14.66 4.36
N VAL A 539 -8.21 15.30 5.46
CA VAL A 539 -7.17 16.33 5.51
C VAL A 539 -5.92 15.71 6.12
N VAL A 540 -4.80 15.79 5.41
CA VAL A 540 -3.46 15.47 5.94
C VAL A 540 -2.78 16.79 6.30
N ASP A 541 -2.56 17.04 7.60
CA ASP A 541 -1.68 18.11 8.04
C ASP A 541 -0.22 17.62 8.04
N THR A 542 0.72 18.51 7.70
CA THR A 542 2.14 18.18 7.54
C THR A 542 3.03 18.98 8.49
N PRO A 543 4.21 18.49 8.88
CA PRO A 543 5.23 19.32 9.53
C PRO A 543 5.76 20.38 8.57
N ASP A 544 6.58 21.31 9.06
CA ASP A 544 7.19 22.34 8.21
C ASP A 544 8.34 21.77 7.36
N TRP A 545 7.98 21.19 6.21
CA TRP A 545 8.91 20.73 5.17
C TRP A 545 9.76 21.86 4.56
N PHE A 546 9.30 23.11 4.67
CA PHE A 546 9.99 24.28 4.12
C PHE A 546 11.05 24.85 5.06
N SER A 547 10.97 24.55 6.36
CA SER A 547 12.02 24.84 7.35
C SER A 547 13.42 24.39 6.89
N PRO A 548 14.47 25.21 7.09
CA PRO A 548 15.86 24.82 6.86
C PRO A 548 16.44 23.94 7.98
N VAL A 549 15.72 23.75 9.10
CA VAL A 549 16.16 22.96 10.26
C VAL A 549 15.79 21.48 10.11
N LEU A 550 14.88 21.14 9.20
CA LEU A 550 14.48 19.76 8.93
C LEU A 550 15.53 19.04 8.06
N SER A 551 16.01 17.88 8.51
CA SER A 551 16.95 17.08 7.73
C SER A 551 16.26 16.39 6.55
N LEU A 552 16.98 16.26 5.43
CA LEU A 552 16.48 15.65 4.18
C LEU A 552 15.99 14.20 4.38
N GLU A 553 16.56 13.47 5.33
CA GLU A 553 16.13 12.11 5.72
C GLU A 553 14.73 12.14 6.37
N LYS A 554 14.53 12.99 7.39
CA LYS A 554 13.22 13.17 8.05
C LYS A 554 12.17 13.68 7.06
N LEU A 555 12.56 14.61 6.19
CA LEU A 555 11.70 15.11 5.12
C LEU A 555 11.23 13.97 4.19
N ARG A 556 12.14 13.15 3.68
CA ARG A 556 11.80 12.02 2.80
C ARG A 556 10.96 10.96 3.50
N GLN A 557 11.28 10.65 4.77
CA GLN A 557 10.49 9.73 5.59
C GLN A 557 9.05 10.22 5.77
N ASP A 558 8.86 11.51 6.04
CA ASP A 558 7.54 12.08 6.29
C ASP A 558 6.75 12.37 5.01
N VAL A 559 7.39 12.77 3.91
CA VAL A 559 6.75 12.84 2.58
C VAL A 559 6.26 11.44 2.17
N GLY A 560 7.07 10.40 2.35
CA GLY A 560 6.64 9.00 2.14
C GLY A 560 5.49 8.56 3.06
N HIS A 561 5.42 9.11 4.28
CA HIS A 561 4.29 8.91 5.17
C HIS A 561 3.01 9.61 4.65
N CYS A 562 3.11 10.89 4.25
CA CYS A 562 2.02 11.65 3.64
C CYS A 562 1.49 11.00 2.35
N VAL A 563 2.37 10.46 1.50
CA VAL A 563 1.99 9.69 0.29
C VAL A 563 1.09 8.50 0.67
N ARG A 564 1.42 7.76 1.73
CA ARG A 564 0.55 6.69 2.24
C ARG A 564 -0.78 7.21 2.78
N LEU A 565 -0.75 8.31 3.54
CA LEU A 565 -1.93 8.88 4.18
C LEU A 565 -2.93 9.51 3.19
N SER A 566 -2.49 9.84 1.97
CA SER A 566 -3.31 10.44 0.91
C SER A 566 -3.47 9.55 -0.33
N ALA A 567 -3.06 8.29 -0.26
CA ALA A 567 -3.22 7.29 -1.32
C ALA A 567 -4.69 7.12 -1.78
N PRO A 568 -4.96 6.85 -3.08
CA PRO A 568 -4.02 6.70 -4.20
C PRO A 568 -3.39 8.01 -4.71
N GLY A 569 -3.73 9.15 -4.10
CA GLY A 569 -3.20 10.47 -4.43
C GLY A 569 -4.12 11.58 -3.92
N PRO A 570 -3.61 12.76 -3.53
CA PRO A 570 -4.41 13.88 -3.07
C PRO A 570 -5.16 14.53 -4.24
N HIS A 571 -6.39 14.97 -3.99
CA HIS A 571 -7.17 15.74 -4.96
C HIS A 571 -6.63 17.17 -5.07
N ALA A 572 -6.22 17.75 -3.93
CA ALA A 572 -5.56 19.05 -3.86
C ALA A 572 -4.41 19.07 -2.84
N PHE A 573 -3.36 19.82 -3.18
CA PHE A 573 -2.42 20.40 -2.22
C PHE A 573 -2.90 21.81 -1.86
N LEU A 574 -2.98 22.11 -0.57
CA LEU A 574 -3.44 23.40 -0.06
C LEU A 574 -2.26 24.12 0.60
N LEU A 575 -1.68 25.09 -0.11
CA LEU A 575 -0.53 25.86 0.38
C LEU A 575 -1.03 27.01 1.25
N VAL A 576 -0.92 26.86 2.56
CA VAL A 576 -1.43 27.81 3.56
C VAL A 576 -0.41 28.92 3.81
N ILE A 577 -0.83 30.17 3.57
CA ILE A 577 -0.03 31.39 3.71
C ILE A 577 -0.81 32.39 4.58
N PRO A 578 -0.25 32.92 5.67
CA PRO A 578 -0.96 33.86 6.54
C PRO A 578 -0.98 35.26 5.95
N VAL A 579 -2.12 35.97 6.05
CA VAL A 579 -2.22 37.38 5.63
C VAL A 579 -1.59 38.28 6.69
N LYS A 580 -0.26 38.39 6.64
CA LYS A 580 0.60 39.20 7.52
C LYS A 580 1.62 39.95 6.65
N GLN A 581 2.30 40.96 7.20
CA GLN A 581 3.30 41.74 6.45
C GLN A 581 4.35 40.79 5.80
N PRO A 582 4.68 40.94 4.50
CA PRO A 582 5.47 39.95 3.78
C PRO A 582 6.94 39.96 4.24
N THR A 583 7.33 38.98 5.05
CA THR A 583 8.69 38.86 5.61
C THR A 583 9.71 38.25 4.65
N GLY A 584 9.29 37.76 3.47
CA GLY A 584 10.16 37.05 2.53
C GLY A 584 10.48 35.61 2.98
N GLU A 585 9.63 35.07 3.84
CA GLU A 585 9.77 33.74 4.43
C GLU A 585 9.30 32.61 3.52
N GLU A 586 8.67 32.94 2.39
CA GLU A 586 8.21 32.01 1.37
C GLU A 586 9.35 31.52 0.45
N ARG A 587 10.53 32.16 0.50
CA ARG A 587 11.69 31.85 -0.34
C ARG A 587 12.11 30.38 -0.27
N GLY A 588 12.28 29.75 -1.44
CA GLY A 588 12.65 28.33 -1.55
C GLY A 588 11.48 27.35 -1.45
N THR A 589 10.26 27.83 -1.16
CA THR A 589 9.07 26.97 -1.02
C THR A 589 8.57 26.46 -2.39
N LEU A 590 8.75 27.23 -3.48
CA LEU A 590 8.48 26.77 -4.85
C LEU A 590 9.42 25.60 -5.20
N GLU A 591 10.72 25.83 -5.05
CA GLU A 591 11.78 24.91 -5.45
C GLU A 591 11.72 23.60 -4.65
N LYS A 592 11.49 23.67 -3.33
CA LYS A 592 11.27 22.49 -2.48
C LYS A 592 10.01 21.71 -2.87
N MET A 593 8.91 22.38 -3.24
CA MET A 593 7.69 21.70 -3.65
C MET A 593 7.87 20.95 -4.97
N GLU A 594 8.69 21.49 -5.88
CA GLU A 594 9.12 20.81 -7.10
C GLU A 594 10.13 19.67 -6.84
N GLU A 595 11.01 19.77 -5.85
CA GLU A 595 11.88 18.65 -5.42
C GLU A 595 11.05 17.48 -4.84
N MET A 596 10.06 17.78 -3.99
CA MET A 596 9.26 16.76 -3.28
C MET A 596 8.27 16.03 -4.18
N PHE A 597 7.60 16.73 -5.10
CA PHE A 597 6.50 16.17 -5.90
C PHE A 597 6.73 16.26 -7.42
N GLY A 598 7.58 17.18 -7.88
CA GLY A 598 7.76 17.49 -9.30
C GLY A 598 6.74 18.52 -9.80
N GLU A 599 7.12 19.29 -10.82
CA GLU A 599 6.38 20.45 -11.37
C GLU A 599 4.89 20.19 -11.64
N ARG A 600 4.49 18.94 -11.94
CA ARG A 600 3.08 18.59 -12.13
C ARG A 600 2.20 18.87 -10.90
N CYS A 601 2.74 18.93 -9.68
CA CYS A 601 1.96 19.19 -8.45
C CYS A 601 1.20 20.51 -8.47
N TRP A 602 1.72 21.54 -9.14
CA TRP A 602 1.05 22.84 -9.27
C TRP A 602 -0.33 22.72 -9.92
N ARG A 603 -0.57 21.72 -10.78
CA ARG A 603 -1.88 21.47 -11.40
C ARG A 603 -2.97 21.13 -10.38
N ASN A 604 -2.60 20.55 -9.24
CA ASN A 604 -3.49 20.23 -8.13
C ASN A 604 -3.25 21.13 -6.90
N THR A 605 -2.50 22.23 -7.04
CA THR A 605 -2.20 23.14 -5.92
C THR A 605 -3.09 24.38 -5.93
N MET A 606 -3.63 24.71 -4.77
CA MET A 606 -4.39 25.93 -4.50
C MET A 606 -3.79 26.64 -3.27
N ILE A 607 -3.73 27.97 -3.31
CA ILE A 607 -3.26 28.78 -2.18
C ILE A 607 -4.41 29.02 -1.22
N ILE A 608 -4.17 28.82 0.07
CA ILE A 608 -5.10 29.14 1.15
C ILE A 608 -4.54 30.31 1.94
N PHE A 609 -5.14 31.49 1.77
CA PHE A 609 -4.82 32.63 2.62
C PHE A 609 -5.54 32.47 3.95
N SER A 610 -4.79 32.24 5.03
CA SER A 610 -5.33 32.18 6.38
C SER A 610 -5.46 33.59 6.96
N VAL A 611 -6.69 33.94 7.35
CA VAL A 611 -7.04 35.23 7.97
C VAL A 611 -7.58 35.04 9.38
N THR A 612 -7.38 36.05 10.22
CA THR A 612 -7.90 36.11 11.60
C THR A 612 -9.02 37.14 11.77
N ASP A 613 -9.31 37.94 10.74
CA ASP A 613 -10.34 38.99 10.75
C ASP A 613 -10.85 39.29 9.33
N GLU A 614 -12.11 39.75 9.21
CA GLU A 614 -12.71 40.16 7.93
C GLU A 614 -11.97 41.31 7.24
N LEU A 615 -11.27 42.19 7.99
CA LEU A 615 -10.52 43.29 7.37
C LEU A 615 -9.35 42.77 6.52
N GLN A 616 -8.72 41.67 6.93
CA GLN A 616 -7.72 40.97 6.11
C GLN A 616 -8.38 40.35 4.87
N LYS A 617 -9.61 39.82 5.00
CA LYS A 617 -10.39 39.27 3.87
C LYS A 617 -10.83 40.33 2.83
N LYS A 618 -10.74 41.62 3.17
CA LYS A 618 -11.04 42.74 2.24
C LYS A 618 -9.77 43.34 1.61
N ASN A 619 -8.59 42.74 1.87
CA ASN A 619 -7.30 43.26 1.42
C ASN A 619 -6.44 42.23 0.65
N ILE A 620 -6.96 41.05 0.29
CA ILE A 620 -6.15 40.00 -0.37
C ILE A 620 -5.63 40.43 -1.74
N GLU A 621 -6.45 41.10 -2.55
CA GLU A 621 -6.04 41.60 -3.87
C GLU A 621 -4.94 42.67 -3.75
N GLU A 622 -5.03 43.53 -2.73
CA GLU A 622 -3.97 44.50 -2.38
C GLU A 622 -2.73 43.81 -1.81
N PHE A 623 -2.89 42.77 -0.99
CA PHE A 623 -1.80 41.97 -0.42
C PHE A 623 -1.01 41.20 -1.48
N ILE A 624 -1.68 40.66 -2.51
CA ILE A 624 -1.02 40.01 -3.66
C ILE A 624 -0.30 41.06 -4.52
N GLN A 625 -0.87 42.26 -4.70
CA GLN A 625 -0.25 43.34 -5.49
C GLN A 625 0.93 44.01 -4.77
N ALA A 626 0.84 44.22 -3.46
CA ALA A 626 1.89 44.79 -2.61
C ALA A 626 2.89 43.74 -2.08
N GLY A 627 2.63 42.46 -2.34
CA GLY A 627 3.48 41.34 -1.95
C GLY A 627 4.83 41.34 -2.65
N ASN A 628 5.74 40.50 -2.14
CA ASN A 628 7.03 40.28 -2.79
C ASN A 628 6.86 39.52 -4.14
N GLN A 629 7.91 39.52 -4.97
CA GLN A 629 7.89 38.81 -6.26
C GLN A 629 7.64 37.30 -6.15
N GLU A 630 7.87 36.70 -4.97
CA GLU A 630 7.66 35.27 -4.75
C GLU A 630 6.17 34.97 -4.52
N GLY A 631 5.45 35.78 -3.73
CA GLY A 631 4.00 35.69 -3.54
C GLY A 631 3.22 35.78 -4.86
N GLN A 632 3.61 36.69 -5.75
CA GLN A 632 3.01 36.80 -7.09
C GLN A 632 3.31 35.55 -7.94
N ARG A 633 4.55 35.05 -7.93
CA ARG A 633 4.92 33.79 -8.60
C ARG A 633 4.18 32.57 -8.05
N PHE A 634 3.84 32.51 -6.75
CA PHE A 634 2.99 31.44 -6.21
C PHE A 634 1.61 31.47 -6.85
N VAL A 635 0.97 32.64 -6.91
CA VAL A 635 -0.37 32.81 -7.51
C VAL A 635 -0.33 32.44 -9.00
N GLU A 636 0.69 32.88 -9.73
CA GLU A 636 0.91 32.51 -11.15
C GLU A 636 1.15 31.01 -11.36
N LYS A 637 2.08 30.37 -10.61
CA LYS A 637 2.34 28.91 -10.65
C LYS A 637 1.09 28.12 -10.31
N CYS A 638 0.30 28.60 -9.35
CA CYS A 638 -0.98 27.99 -8.97
C CYS A 638 -2.14 28.37 -9.92
N GLY A 639 -1.89 29.00 -11.07
CA GLY A 639 -2.90 29.30 -12.09
C GLY A 639 -4.00 30.23 -11.58
N ASN A 640 -3.65 31.21 -10.74
CA ASN A 640 -4.54 32.15 -10.06
C ASN A 640 -5.60 31.49 -9.13
N ARG A 641 -5.40 30.24 -8.71
CA ARG A 641 -6.33 29.54 -7.80
C ARG A 641 -5.95 29.80 -6.34
N PHE A 642 -6.74 30.64 -5.69
CA PHE A 642 -6.67 30.88 -4.25
C PHE A 642 -8.07 30.93 -3.61
N HIS A 643 -8.12 30.65 -2.31
CA HIS A 643 -9.28 30.83 -1.44
C HIS A 643 -8.80 31.33 -0.08
N CYS A 644 -9.69 31.98 0.69
CA CYS A 644 -9.31 32.73 1.89
C CYS A 644 -10.19 32.32 3.08
N ILE A 645 -9.58 31.66 4.06
CA ILE A 645 -10.24 30.97 5.16
C ILE A 645 -10.02 31.72 6.48
N ASN A 646 -11.10 32.04 7.19
CA ASN A 646 -11.00 32.54 8.56
C ASN A 646 -10.72 31.36 9.49
N ILE A 647 -9.60 31.40 10.20
CA ILE A 647 -9.17 30.34 11.13
C ILE A 647 -9.61 30.58 12.58
N GLU A 648 -10.13 31.77 12.91
CA GLU A 648 -10.68 32.09 14.24
C GLU A 648 -12.20 31.93 14.29
N GLU A 649 -12.89 32.09 13.16
CA GLU A 649 -14.35 31.98 13.08
C GLU A 649 -14.84 30.76 12.29
N SER A 650 -15.41 29.80 13.01
CA SER A 650 -16.21 28.71 12.45
C SER A 650 -17.60 29.23 12.03
N GLY A 651 -17.65 29.97 10.93
CA GLY A 651 -18.88 30.51 10.34
C GLY A 651 -19.85 29.44 9.82
N ASP A 652 -20.86 29.86 9.06
CA ASP A 652 -21.99 29.06 8.52
C ASP A 652 -21.63 27.89 7.58
N GLY A 653 -20.35 27.58 7.38
CA GLY A 653 -19.86 26.57 6.45
C GLY A 653 -19.75 27.03 4.99
N SER A 654 -20.15 28.27 4.65
CA SER A 654 -20.06 28.81 3.30
C SER A 654 -18.62 28.83 2.76
N GLN A 655 -17.66 29.34 3.54
CA GLN A 655 -16.24 29.38 3.14
C GLN A 655 -15.69 27.99 2.79
N VAL A 656 -16.03 26.96 3.58
CA VAL A 656 -15.56 25.59 3.33
C VAL A 656 -16.28 24.98 2.12
N SER A 657 -17.56 25.28 1.94
CA SER A 657 -18.33 24.80 0.77
C SER A 657 -17.79 25.40 -0.53
N GLU A 658 -17.53 26.70 -0.56
CA GLU A 658 -16.89 27.41 -1.68
C GLU A 658 -15.49 26.86 -1.99
N LEU A 659 -14.69 26.57 -0.97
CA LEU A 659 -13.38 25.95 -1.11
C LEU A 659 -13.48 24.55 -1.74
N LEU A 660 -14.38 23.69 -1.26
CA LEU A 660 -14.56 22.34 -1.78
C LEU A 660 -15.07 22.37 -3.23
N GLU A 661 -15.97 23.30 -3.58
CA GLU A 661 -16.43 23.52 -4.96
C GLU A 661 -15.29 24.00 -5.88
N LYS A 662 -14.45 24.93 -5.43
CA LYS A 662 -13.25 25.36 -6.17
C LYS A 662 -12.25 24.21 -6.39
N ILE A 663 -12.11 23.30 -5.41
CA ILE A 663 -11.27 22.10 -5.52
C ILE A 663 -11.87 21.10 -6.53
N GLU A 664 -13.19 20.87 -6.48
CA GLU A 664 -13.88 19.98 -7.43
C GLU A 664 -13.77 20.50 -8.87
N GLN A 665 -14.01 21.80 -9.11
CA GLN A 665 -13.81 22.44 -10.42
C GLN A 665 -12.35 22.33 -10.90
N MET A 666 -11.37 22.50 -10.00
CA MET A 666 -9.95 22.33 -10.31
C MET A 666 -9.62 20.91 -10.77
N VAL A 667 -10.25 19.90 -10.18
CA VAL A 667 -10.03 18.48 -10.51
C VAL A 667 -10.79 18.08 -11.77
N GLU A 668 -12.05 18.50 -11.93
CA GLU A 668 -12.91 18.20 -13.09
C GLU A 668 -12.35 18.78 -14.39
N GLY A 669 -11.74 19.96 -14.34
CA GLY A 669 -11.02 20.55 -15.49
C GLY A 669 -9.73 19.81 -15.90
N SER A 670 -9.37 18.72 -15.21
CA SER A 670 -8.12 17.98 -15.42
C SER A 670 -8.37 16.52 -15.87
N LYS A 671 -7.38 15.92 -16.54
CA LYS A 671 -7.48 14.51 -17.01
C LYS A 671 -7.29 13.47 -15.89
N GLU A 672 -6.83 13.89 -14.71
CA GLU A 672 -6.41 13.02 -13.60
C GLU A 672 -7.28 13.35 -12.38
N LYS A 673 -8.13 12.41 -11.93
CA LYS A 673 -9.12 12.65 -10.86
C LYS A 673 -8.51 12.96 -9.48
N PHE A 674 -7.21 12.76 -9.33
CA PHE A 674 -6.39 13.13 -8.19
C PHE A 674 -4.94 13.18 -8.67
N TYR A 675 -4.08 13.86 -7.92
CA TYR A 675 -2.67 14.01 -8.26
C TYR A 675 -1.96 12.65 -8.34
N SER A 676 -1.27 12.42 -9.46
CA SER A 676 -0.59 11.15 -9.75
C SER A 676 0.75 11.40 -10.44
N SER A 677 1.84 11.44 -9.66
CA SER A 677 3.20 11.39 -10.21
C SER A 677 3.72 9.96 -10.25
N GLU A 678 4.74 9.72 -11.07
CA GLU A 678 5.40 8.42 -11.20
C GLU A 678 5.99 7.96 -9.86
N ILE A 679 6.58 8.89 -9.10
CA ILE A 679 7.06 8.68 -7.73
C ILE A 679 5.91 8.34 -6.76
N TYR A 680 4.76 9.00 -6.90
CA TYR A 680 3.55 8.69 -6.10
C TYR A 680 3.08 7.26 -6.38
N LEU A 681 2.93 6.90 -7.66
CA LEU A 681 2.47 5.58 -8.10
C LEU A 681 3.44 4.47 -7.70
N GLU A 682 4.74 4.68 -7.83
CA GLU A 682 5.74 3.70 -7.42
C GLU A 682 5.71 3.50 -5.90
N THR A 683 5.73 4.58 -5.12
CA THR A 683 5.69 4.53 -3.66
C THR A 683 4.41 3.84 -3.16
N GLU A 684 3.26 4.19 -3.73
CA GLU A 684 1.95 3.63 -3.37
C GLU A 684 1.85 2.14 -3.74
N SER A 685 2.34 1.76 -4.92
CA SER A 685 2.44 0.36 -5.38
C SER A 685 3.34 -0.49 -4.47
N GLN A 686 4.52 0.03 -4.09
CA GLN A 686 5.43 -0.64 -3.15
C GLN A 686 4.76 -0.84 -1.78
N ILE A 687 4.06 0.18 -1.26
CA ILE A 687 3.30 0.09 -0.01
C ILE A 687 2.20 -0.97 -0.10
N ARG A 688 1.34 -0.92 -1.13
CA ARG A 688 0.27 -1.91 -1.35
C ARG A 688 0.81 -3.33 -1.45
N ALA A 689 1.97 -3.51 -2.10
CA ALA A 689 2.62 -4.82 -2.21
C ALA A 689 3.10 -5.35 -0.84
N MET A 690 3.70 -4.48 0.00
CA MET A 690 4.10 -4.84 1.36
C MET A 690 2.90 -5.14 2.26
N GLU A 691 1.84 -4.31 2.23
CA GLU A 691 0.62 -4.52 3.00
C GLU A 691 -0.08 -5.83 2.60
N THR A 692 -0.19 -6.10 1.30
CA THR A 692 -0.71 -7.37 0.76
C THR A 692 0.12 -8.57 1.24
N LYS A 693 1.45 -8.45 1.30
CA LYS A 693 2.34 -9.50 1.80
C LYS A 693 2.13 -9.74 3.30
N ILE A 694 2.07 -8.69 4.10
CA ILE A 694 1.83 -8.76 5.56
C ILE A 694 0.45 -9.38 5.86
N LEU A 695 -0.59 -9.03 5.10
CA LEU A 695 -1.92 -9.63 5.25
C LEU A 695 -1.90 -11.13 4.91
N LYS A 696 -1.28 -11.53 3.80
CA LYS A 696 -1.13 -12.94 3.42
C LYS A 696 -0.32 -13.75 4.44
N GLU A 697 0.78 -13.19 4.97
CA GLU A 697 1.57 -13.84 6.03
C GLU A 697 0.74 -14.02 7.33
N ARG A 698 -0.11 -13.05 7.68
CA ARG A 698 -1.05 -13.15 8.81
C ARG A 698 -2.18 -14.16 8.56
N GLU A 699 -2.63 -14.35 7.33
CA GLU A 699 -3.63 -15.36 6.95
C GLU A 699 -3.06 -16.78 6.92
N VAL A 700 -1.86 -16.96 6.36
CA VAL A 700 -1.14 -18.24 6.40
C VAL A 700 -0.81 -18.63 7.85
N LYS A 701 -0.48 -17.66 8.71
CA LYS A 701 -0.31 -17.93 10.15
C LYS A 701 -1.62 -18.37 10.82
N ARG A 702 -2.73 -17.62 10.67
CA ARG A 702 -4.03 -17.97 11.26
C ARG A 702 -4.53 -19.35 10.81
N THR A 703 -4.55 -19.60 9.50
CA THR A 703 -5.00 -20.89 8.95
C THR A 703 -4.13 -22.06 9.39
N ARG A 704 -2.82 -21.85 9.60
CA ARG A 704 -1.94 -22.84 10.21
C ARG A 704 -2.29 -23.11 11.68
N GLU A 705 -2.50 -22.07 12.48
CA GLU A 705 -2.91 -22.20 13.89
C GLU A 705 -4.27 -22.91 14.01
N GLU A 706 -5.21 -22.64 13.11
CA GLU A 706 -6.50 -23.34 13.01
C GLU A 706 -6.34 -24.83 12.62
N MET A 707 -5.48 -25.16 11.66
CA MET A 707 -5.18 -26.56 11.30
C MET A 707 -4.51 -27.32 12.45
N GLU A 708 -3.51 -26.73 13.10
CA GLU A 708 -2.80 -27.32 14.25
C GLU A 708 -3.69 -27.45 15.50
N LEU A 709 -4.79 -26.70 15.59
CA LEU A 709 -5.84 -26.88 16.61
C LEU A 709 -6.81 -28.00 16.20
N LYS A 710 -7.28 -28.01 14.95
CA LYS A 710 -8.19 -29.03 14.42
C LYS A 710 -7.60 -30.44 14.51
N GLU A 711 -6.32 -30.62 14.17
CA GLU A 711 -5.63 -31.91 14.24
C GLU A 711 -5.56 -32.45 15.69
N LYS A 712 -5.39 -31.57 16.69
CA LYS A 712 -5.40 -31.95 18.11
C LYS A 712 -6.78 -32.44 18.56
N ILE A 713 -7.84 -31.70 18.19
CA ILE A 713 -9.22 -32.08 18.49
C ILE A 713 -9.57 -33.41 17.81
N GLU A 714 -9.17 -33.60 16.55
CA GLU A 714 -9.44 -34.85 15.83
C GLU A 714 -8.74 -36.05 16.47
N LYS A 715 -7.49 -35.92 16.92
CA LYS A 715 -6.77 -36.96 17.67
C LYS A 715 -7.45 -37.27 19.00
N GLU A 716 -7.87 -36.26 19.75
CA GLU A 716 -8.56 -36.43 21.04
C GLU A 716 -9.92 -37.13 20.87
N VAL A 717 -10.66 -36.81 19.80
CA VAL A 717 -11.89 -37.52 19.41
C VAL A 717 -11.60 -38.97 19.01
N GLN A 718 -10.60 -39.23 18.16
CA GLN A 718 -10.23 -40.60 17.75
C GLN A 718 -9.81 -41.47 18.94
N ASP A 719 -8.98 -40.96 19.86
CA ASP A 719 -8.58 -41.71 21.04
C ASP A 719 -9.71 -41.88 22.05
N SER A 720 -10.71 -40.99 22.07
CA SER A 720 -11.93 -41.16 22.85
C SER A 720 -12.86 -42.23 22.25
N LEU A 721 -13.01 -42.26 20.92
CA LEU A 721 -13.72 -43.33 20.21
C LEU A 721 -13.04 -44.69 20.45
N ARG A 722 -11.71 -44.79 20.33
CA ARG A 722 -10.93 -46.01 20.65
C ARG A 722 -11.05 -46.46 22.11
N LYS A 723 -11.34 -45.56 23.06
CA LYS A 723 -11.64 -45.95 24.45
C LYS A 723 -13.05 -46.52 24.54
N MET A 724 -14.03 -45.87 23.89
CA MET A 724 -15.43 -46.31 23.87
C MET A 724 -15.61 -47.68 23.18
N GLU A 725 -14.97 -47.89 22.03
CA GLU A 725 -15.01 -49.16 21.29
C GLU A 725 -14.46 -50.33 22.11
N ARG A 726 -13.32 -50.16 22.79
CA ARG A 726 -12.79 -51.17 23.74
C ARG A 726 -13.73 -51.45 24.90
N MET A 727 -14.47 -50.46 25.38
CA MET A 727 -15.50 -50.68 26.40
C MET A 727 -16.71 -51.45 25.81
N ILE A 728 -17.15 -51.14 24.60
CA ILE A 728 -18.24 -51.87 23.92
C ILE A 728 -17.85 -53.34 23.73
N GLN A 729 -16.67 -53.63 23.16
CA GLN A 729 -16.17 -54.99 22.97
C GLN A 729 -16.11 -55.79 24.28
N LYS A 730 -15.75 -55.14 25.39
CA LYS A 730 -15.79 -55.77 26.73
C LYS A 730 -17.23 -56.10 27.14
N HIS A 731 -18.15 -55.14 27.08
CA HIS A 731 -19.56 -55.34 27.46
C HIS A 731 -20.23 -56.40 26.59
N GLU A 732 -19.94 -56.47 25.29
CA GLU A 732 -20.39 -57.58 24.45
C GLU A 732 -19.82 -58.93 24.91
N GLY A 733 -18.55 -58.98 25.34
CA GLY A 733 -17.94 -60.20 25.91
C GLY A 733 -18.66 -60.64 27.19
N ASP A 734 -18.93 -59.70 28.09
CA ASP A 734 -19.67 -59.92 29.33
C ASP A 734 -21.13 -60.37 29.03
N ILE A 735 -21.79 -59.77 28.03
CA ILE A 735 -23.14 -60.14 27.56
C ILE A 735 -23.15 -61.55 26.95
N ARG A 736 -22.15 -61.90 26.12
CA ARG A 736 -22.02 -63.26 25.54
C ARG A 736 -21.93 -64.32 26.64
N GLN A 737 -21.05 -64.11 27.64
CA GLN A 737 -20.93 -65.03 28.78
C GLN A 737 -22.23 -65.15 29.60
N LEU A 738 -22.95 -64.03 29.80
CA LEU A 738 -24.25 -64.05 30.49
C LEU A 738 -25.31 -64.81 29.69
N ASN A 739 -25.34 -64.67 28.36
CA ASN A 739 -26.26 -65.37 27.48
C ASN A 739 -25.99 -66.88 27.42
N ASP A 740 -24.72 -67.28 27.29
CA ASP A 740 -24.29 -68.69 27.32
C ASP A 740 -24.69 -69.35 28.65
N ARG A 741 -24.44 -68.66 29.76
CA ARG A 741 -24.80 -69.12 31.11
C ARG A 741 -26.31 -69.18 31.34
N THR A 742 -27.07 -68.27 30.73
CA THR A 742 -28.55 -68.31 30.75
C THR A 742 -29.06 -69.52 29.99
N SER A 743 -28.52 -69.78 28.78
CA SER A 743 -28.86 -70.97 27.97
C SER A 743 -28.49 -72.27 28.68
N GLU A 744 -27.37 -72.32 29.42
CA GLU A 744 -26.99 -73.49 30.21
C GLU A 744 -27.94 -73.74 31.39
N LEU A 745 -28.44 -72.68 32.04
CA LEU A 745 -29.45 -72.76 33.09
C LEU A 745 -30.82 -73.17 32.53
N GLU A 746 -31.24 -72.64 31.39
CA GLU A 746 -32.48 -73.05 30.71
C GLU A 746 -32.46 -74.54 30.36
N ARG A 747 -31.32 -75.05 29.86
CA ARG A 747 -31.14 -76.49 29.61
C ARG A 747 -31.32 -77.31 30.90
N LYS A 748 -30.67 -76.91 32.00
CA LYS A 748 -30.78 -77.59 33.31
C LYS A 748 -32.22 -77.55 33.85
N MET A 749 -32.88 -76.40 33.79
CA MET A 749 -34.29 -76.24 34.21
C MET A 749 -35.26 -77.07 33.35
N LYS A 750 -34.93 -77.32 32.07
CA LYS A 750 -35.71 -78.21 31.21
C LYS A 750 -35.48 -79.67 31.58
N GLU A 751 -34.23 -80.09 31.73
CA GLU A 751 -33.87 -81.46 32.14
C GLU A 751 -34.45 -81.81 33.52
N GLU A 752 -34.43 -80.88 34.47
CA GLU A 752 -35.06 -81.06 35.79
C GLU A 752 -36.59 -81.22 35.68
N LYS A 753 -37.27 -80.39 34.86
CA LYS A 753 -38.73 -80.52 34.61
C LYS A 753 -39.11 -81.80 33.88
N ASP A 754 -38.30 -82.26 32.95
CA ASP A 754 -38.57 -83.48 32.20
C ASP A 754 -38.32 -84.74 33.07
N GLU A 755 -37.33 -84.69 33.98
CA GLU A 755 -37.17 -85.70 35.05
C GLU A 755 -38.24 -85.62 36.15
N GLU A 756 -38.78 -84.43 36.45
CA GLU A 756 -39.89 -84.26 37.40
C GLU A 756 -41.18 -84.89 36.86
N LYS A 757 -41.58 -84.56 35.62
CA LYS A 757 -42.71 -85.23 34.94
C LYS A 757 -42.56 -86.74 34.88
N LYS A 758 -41.34 -87.22 34.61
CA LYS A 758 -41.03 -88.66 34.62
C LYS A 758 -41.24 -89.28 36.00
N ARG A 759 -40.82 -88.60 37.08
CA ARG A 759 -41.10 -88.99 38.47
C ARG A 759 -42.59 -88.88 38.85
N GLU A 760 -43.39 -88.07 38.18
CA GLU A 760 -44.85 -88.02 38.36
C GLU A 760 -45.52 -89.20 37.64
N LEU A 761 -45.21 -89.43 36.37
CA LEU A 761 -45.71 -90.58 35.60
C LEU A 761 -45.32 -91.93 36.25
N GLU A 762 -44.11 -92.05 36.80
CA GLU A 762 -43.66 -93.23 37.57
C GLU A 762 -44.36 -93.42 38.93
N LYS A 763 -45.12 -92.42 39.41
CA LYS A 763 -46.02 -92.53 40.57
C LYS A 763 -47.46 -92.84 40.15
N GLU A 764 -47.94 -92.28 39.04
CA GLU A 764 -49.28 -92.61 38.51
C GLU A 764 -49.39 -94.05 37.98
N LEU A 765 -48.25 -94.68 37.67
CA LEU A 765 -48.13 -96.09 37.26
C LEU A 765 -47.98 -97.10 38.42
N LYS A 766 -48.22 -96.71 39.69
CA LYS A 766 -48.06 -97.57 40.89
C LYS A 766 -49.27 -97.54 41.82
#